data_AF-A0AA96QAP8-F1
#
_entry.id   AF-A0AA96QAP8-F1
#
_cell.length_a   1.000
_cell.length_b   1.000
_cell.length_c   1.000
_cell.angle_alpha   90.00
_cell.angle_beta   90.00
_cell.angle_gamma   90.00
#
_symmetry.space_group_name_H-M   'P 1'
#
loop_
_entity.id
_entity.type
_entity.pdbx_description
1 polymer ?
#
loop_
_entity_poly.entity_id
_entity_poly.type
_entity_poly.pdbx_seq_one_letter_code
_entity_poly.pdbx_strand_id
1 'polypeptide(L)'
;MQNGIDIVIPIYNGYEDIQMCMDSIKKYTDLEKNRVLLINDCSPDERILPYLQSIVEENIVLISNERNMGFSANVNKGMRYSDRDVILLNSDTIVTKNWVEKIVACAYREAEIGTVTPLSNSATLCSIPIMCQDNLIPDNCTIDELADIVEKYSLKKYPRITVAVGFCMFIKREVINLVGTFDAETYERGYGEENDFCNRAEQYGYKHVMCDDTFIYHKGTASFNTEEKRKLCEAHDRILQERYPMQMRKNHIYCVTNPDQDIRDNIHLQLKFKNGRNNILYVLQSDFRQEGADHIGGTQFHVKDLTQGLRDGYNIFVLAREGKYMRLTGYLGEEEYVFLFYVGEKSLFPVFTDGCLKKLYDDILVYFNIQMIHIHHTMNHSFDLYEMAEKYKIPVLLTVHDYYYVCPNVKLYDHEGKFCAHLGKKDCASCLKNTMGIAKQVPYIAYWREKCRSVLKKCRKIIFPSEAARNIVLGFYPELKDKTTVIEHGSDIEISTIKEGMLIESSAQVKFYLDAIFGDAEYENITKGWVYLEGVDNSNLKKYLYVRNEEGKEVVIPAESEIREDVCQVLGENPWYKNCGFWLNVVKSKFPEGRLYVSAAVEKDGKILKGTEEIEITNFQENRQEKTFRVAFLGGLVPAKGSSVALDMIRQNASGIEWYVFGQIGDAELSRYYAPNLHKIGPYRREEIGDLLKEYQIDLICILPKWAETFCYTLSEAVLNSIPVLVFDIGAVGPRVQNAGYGWSIPADTDAPQIVELIGMIKNNPDLYQEKKKNDNGIFCEKYAKNDRRVQCII
;
A
#
# COMPACT_ATOMS: atom_id res chain seq x y z
N MET A 1 -32.52 21.85 24.84
CA MET A 1 -32.37 23.32 24.96
C MET A 1 -33.57 23.97 24.31
N GLN A 2 -34.18 24.93 24.99
CA GLN A 2 -35.56 25.37 24.73
C GLN A 2 -35.67 26.63 23.85
N ASN A 3 -34.55 27.25 23.45
CA ASN A 3 -34.55 28.43 22.58
C ASN A 3 -33.92 28.12 21.21
N GLY A 4 -34.49 28.67 20.14
CA GLY A 4 -33.93 28.62 18.79
C GLY A 4 -32.69 29.49 18.62
N ILE A 5 -32.01 29.35 17.48
CA ILE A 5 -30.82 30.13 17.12
C ILE A 5 -31.21 31.26 16.16
N ASP A 6 -30.53 32.42 16.28
CA ASP A 6 -30.61 33.47 15.27
C ASP A 6 -29.40 33.43 14.34
N ILE A 7 -29.65 33.28 13.04
CA ILE A 7 -28.63 33.25 11.99
C ILE A 7 -28.54 34.65 11.39
N VAL A 8 -27.45 35.36 11.65
CA VAL A 8 -27.20 36.73 11.20
C VAL A 8 -26.39 36.68 9.90
N ILE A 9 -26.98 37.21 8.82
CA ILE A 9 -26.38 37.23 7.49
C ILE A 9 -26.15 38.69 7.07
N PRO A 10 -24.91 39.21 7.13
CA PRO A 10 -24.60 40.54 6.62
C PRO A 10 -24.55 40.51 5.10
N ILE A 11 -25.23 41.46 4.45
CA ILE A 11 -25.39 41.48 2.99
C ILE A 11 -25.02 42.86 2.48
N TYR A 12 -24.01 42.93 1.60
CA TYR A 12 -23.63 44.17 0.90
C TYR A 12 -23.65 44.00 -0.62
N ASN A 13 -23.26 42.84 -1.15
CA ASN A 13 -23.31 42.54 -2.58
C ASN A 13 -23.40 41.01 -2.77
N GLY A 14 -23.32 40.52 -4.02
CA GLY A 14 -23.32 39.10 -4.34
C GLY A 14 -24.73 38.54 -4.47
N TYR A 15 -25.50 39.06 -5.43
CA TYR A 15 -26.89 38.64 -5.67
C TYR A 15 -27.03 37.13 -5.86
N GLU A 16 -26.19 36.54 -6.71
CA GLU A 16 -26.22 35.11 -6.97
C GLU A 16 -25.78 34.30 -5.73
N ASP A 17 -24.84 34.83 -4.96
CA ASP A 17 -24.30 34.17 -3.77
C ASP A 17 -25.35 34.10 -2.65
N ILE A 18 -26.06 35.21 -2.38
CA ILE A 18 -27.13 35.22 -1.37
C ILE A 18 -28.31 34.32 -1.77
N GLN A 19 -28.60 34.16 -3.06
CA GLN A 19 -29.61 33.21 -3.52
C GLN A 19 -29.21 31.78 -3.14
N MET A 20 -27.98 31.37 -3.46
CA MET A 20 -27.47 30.04 -3.12
C MET A 20 -27.41 29.80 -1.60
N CYS A 21 -27.00 30.82 -0.83
CA CYS A 21 -26.99 30.77 0.63
C CYS A 21 -28.40 30.53 1.19
N MET A 22 -29.38 31.34 0.77
CA MET A 22 -30.77 31.22 1.24
C MET A 22 -31.43 29.91 0.81
N ASP A 23 -31.16 29.41 -0.40
CA ASP A 23 -31.64 28.11 -0.86
C ASP A 23 -31.12 26.98 0.05
N SER A 24 -29.84 27.03 0.42
CA SER A 24 -29.24 26.05 1.34
C SER A 24 -29.80 26.15 2.77
N ILE A 25 -30.06 27.37 3.26
CA ILE A 25 -30.68 27.60 4.57
C ILE A 25 -32.10 27.03 4.60
N LYS A 26 -32.93 27.35 3.59
CA LYS A 26 -34.31 26.84 3.48
C LYS A 26 -34.33 25.31 3.37
N LYS A 27 -33.31 24.71 2.76
CA LYS A 27 -33.18 23.26 2.63
C LYS A 27 -32.76 22.57 3.93
N TYR A 28 -31.84 23.16 4.70
CA TYR A 28 -31.14 22.47 5.79
C TYR A 28 -31.34 23.02 7.19
N THR A 29 -32.15 24.07 7.34
CA THR A 29 -32.41 24.69 8.64
C THR A 29 -33.88 24.53 9.00
N ASP A 30 -34.17 24.06 10.20
CA ASP A 30 -35.52 24.13 10.77
C ASP A 30 -35.87 25.59 11.10
N LEU A 31 -36.61 26.23 10.19
CA LEU A 31 -37.07 27.62 10.32
C LEU A 31 -38.33 27.77 11.18
N GLU A 32 -38.92 26.67 11.69
CA GLU A 32 -39.96 26.78 12.73
C GLU A 32 -39.32 27.06 14.10
N LYS A 33 -38.08 26.59 14.28
CA LYS A 33 -37.30 26.78 15.50
C LYS A 33 -36.33 27.96 15.41
N ASN A 34 -35.61 28.08 14.31
CA ASN A 34 -34.54 29.07 14.13
C ASN A 34 -35.02 30.25 13.30
N ARG A 35 -34.36 31.41 13.46
CA ARG A 35 -34.70 32.64 12.75
C ARG A 35 -33.51 33.18 11.99
N VAL A 36 -33.74 33.68 10.78
CA VAL A 36 -32.72 34.31 9.93
C VAL A 36 -32.88 35.82 10.00
N LEU A 37 -31.78 36.52 10.27
CA LEU A 37 -31.70 37.98 10.30
C LEU A 37 -30.85 38.44 9.12
N LEU A 38 -31.50 38.91 8.06
CA LEU A 38 -30.87 39.46 6.86
C LEU A 38 -30.52 40.93 7.13
N ILE A 39 -29.24 41.23 7.31
CA ILE A 39 -28.79 42.60 7.59
C ILE A 39 -28.24 43.25 6.31
N ASN A 40 -29.13 43.95 5.59
CA ASN A 40 -28.80 44.61 4.32
C ASN A 40 -28.06 45.93 4.56
N ASP A 41 -26.79 46.00 4.17
CA ASP A 41 -25.89 47.12 4.40
C ASP A 41 -25.92 48.17 3.28
N CYS A 42 -27.12 48.51 2.81
CA CYS A 42 -27.31 49.46 1.71
C CYS A 42 -26.57 49.01 0.42
N SER A 43 -26.88 47.80 -0.04
CA SER A 43 -26.25 47.22 -1.24
C SER A 43 -26.35 48.15 -2.47
N PRO A 44 -25.27 48.29 -3.26
CA PRO A 44 -25.31 49.01 -4.53
C PRO A 44 -25.92 48.19 -5.67
N ASP A 45 -26.16 46.89 -5.49
CA ASP A 45 -26.83 46.04 -6.50
C ASP A 45 -28.35 46.18 -6.35
N GLU A 46 -28.98 46.83 -7.33
CA GLU A 46 -30.42 47.11 -7.36
C GLU A 46 -31.29 45.86 -7.31
N ARG A 47 -30.73 44.67 -7.60
CA ARG A 47 -31.45 43.38 -7.56
C ARG A 47 -31.58 42.83 -6.15
N ILE A 48 -30.67 43.18 -5.23
CA ILE A 48 -30.60 42.57 -3.89
C ILE A 48 -31.80 42.97 -3.03
N LEU A 49 -32.08 44.27 -2.88
CA LEU A 49 -33.17 44.71 -2.00
C LEU A 49 -34.54 44.11 -2.39
N PRO A 50 -34.97 44.13 -3.67
CA PRO A 50 -36.20 43.46 -4.10
C PRO A 50 -36.21 41.96 -3.78
N TYR A 51 -35.09 41.27 -3.99
CA TYR A 51 -34.99 39.85 -3.67
C TYR A 51 -35.11 39.59 -2.16
N LEU A 52 -34.37 40.34 -1.33
CA LEU A 52 -34.45 40.19 0.13
C LEU A 52 -35.87 40.45 0.65
N GLN A 53 -36.57 41.46 0.11
CA GLN A 53 -37.97 41.72 0.44
C GLN A 53 -38.89 40.56 0.03
N SER A 54 -38.62 39.90 -1.09
CA SER A 54 -39.43 38.79 -1.60
C SER A 54 -39.35 37.51 -0.77
N ILE A 55 -38.29 37.35 0.04
CA ILE A 55 -38.06 36.16 0.88
C ILE A 55 -38.35 36.39 2.37
N VAL A 56 -38.84 37.57 2.75
CA VAL A 56 -39.25 37.87 4.12
C VAL A 56 -40.45 37.00 4.50
N GLU A 57 -40.33 36.33 5.63
CA GLU A 57 -41.31 35.41 6.21
C GLU A 57 -41.31 35.59 7.74
N GLU A 58 -42.17 34.89 8.49
CA GLU A 58 -42.26 35.05 9.95
C GLU A 58 -40.91 34.89 10.67
N ASN A 59 -40.10 33.92 10.24
CA ASN A 59 -38.78 33.61 10.80
C ASN A 59 -37.62 34.07 9.89
N ILE A 60 -37.88 34.91 8.87
CA ILE A 60 -36.84 35.54 8.02
C ILE A 60 -37.05 37.05 8.06
N VAL A 61 -36.23 37.74 8.86
CA VAL A 61 -36.38 39.16 9.16
C VAL A 61 -35.36 39.98 8.38
N LEU A 62 -35.82 40.97 7.62
CA LEU A 62 -34.98 41.93 6.90
C LEU A 62 -34.75 43.19 7.74
N ILE A 63 -33.48 43.55 7.94
CA ILE A 63 -33.04 44.77 8.61
C ILE A 63 -32.14 45.55 7.64
N SER A 64 -32.64 46.64 7.07
CA SER A 64 -31.87 47.49 6.16
C SER A 64 -31.17 48.64 6.88
N ASN A 65 -29.97 49.00 6.42
CA ASN A 65 -29.26 50.22 6.79
C ASN A 65 -29.53 51.33 5.77
N GLU A 66 -29.51 52.59 6.23
CA GLU A 66 -29.66 53.78 5.38
C GLU A 66 -28.37 54.11 4.59
N ARG A 67 -27.23 53.57 5.04
CA ARG A 67 -25.91 53.73 4.42
C ARG A 67 -25.08 52.47 4.67
N ASN A 68 -24.04 52.27 3.87
CA ASN A 68 -23.04 51.22 4.11
C ASN A 68 -22.29 51.52 5.42
N MET A 69 -22.46 50.64 6.41
CA MET A 69 -21.86 50.74 7.75
C MET A 69 -20.56 49.94 7.87
N GLY A 70 -20.26 49.08 6.90
CA GLY A 70 -19.13 48.16 6.95
C GLY A 70 -19.47 46.86 7.69
N PHE A 71 -18.68 45.81 7.42
CA PHE A 71 -18.95 44.45 7.90
C PHE A 71 -19.17 44.38 9.41
N SER A 72 -18.24 44.91 10.20
CA SER A 72 -18.26 44.81 11.66
C SER A 72 -19.49 45.50 12.27
N ALA A 73 -19.81 46.72 11.82
CA ALA A 73 -20.96 47.47 12.31
C ALA A 73 -22.29 46.83 11.88
N ASN A 74 -22.33 46.26 10.67
CA ASN A 74 -23.49 45.59 10.12
C ASN A 74 -23.81 44.29 10.90
N VAL A 75 -22.81 43.46 11.13
CA VAL A 75 -22.90 42.24 11.95
C VAL A 75 -23.32 42.56 13.39
N ASN A 76 -22.74 43.61 13.97
CA ASN A 76 -23.11 44.09 15.31
C ASN A 76 -24.59 44.46 15.43
N LYS A 77 -25.21 45.00 14.36
CA LYS A 77 -26.65 45.31 14.34
C LYS A 77 -27.48 44.04 14.51
N GLY A 78 -27.12 42.96 13.81
CA GLY A 78 -27.75 41.65 13.97
C GLY A 78 -27.56 41.06 15.36
N MET A 79 -26.33 41.08 15.90
CA MET A 79 -26.05 40.56 17.25
C MET A 79 -26.85 41.28 18.34
N ARG A 80 -27.03 42.60 18.23
CA ARG A 80 -27.81 43.42 19.16
C ARG A 80 -29.32 43.24 19.01
N TYR A 81 -29.78 42.92 17.81
CA TYR A 81 -31.20 42.67 17.55
C TYR A 81 -31.66 41.35 18.19
N SER A 82 -30.77 40.37 18.22
CA SER A 82 -31.05 39.04 18.77
C SER A 82 -30.93 39.00 20.30
N ASP A 83 -31.76 38.17 20.94
CA ASP A 83 -31.73 37.78 22.35
C ASP A 83 -31.35 36.29 22.54
N ARG A 84 -31.01 35.60 21.44
CA ARG A 84 -30.70 34.16 21.36
C ARG A 84 -29.23 33.90 21.09
N ASP A 85 -28.76 32.67 21.20
CA ASP A 85 -27.45 32.34 20.62
C ASP A 85 -27.42 32.70 19.13
N VAL A 86 -26.26 33.15 18.64
CA VAL A 86 -26.12 33.68 17.29
C VAL A 86 -25.19 32.82 16.47
N ILE A 87 -25.54 32.60 15.22
CA ILE A 87 -24.59 32.19 14.18
C ILE A 87 -24.39 33.37 13.24
N LEU A 88 -23.17 33.87 13.15
CA LEU A 88 -22.75 34.77 12.08
C LEU A 88 -22.46 33.92 10.85
N LEU A 89 -23.09 34.22 9.72
CA LEU A 89 -22.92 33.45 8.49
C LEU A 89 -22.75 34.40 7.30
N ASN A 90 -21.65 34.28 6.57
CA ASN A 90 -21.43 35.08 5.37
C ASN A 90 -22.45 34.74 4.27
N SER A 91 -22.79 35.73 3.45
CA SER A 91 -23.77 35.59 2.35
C SER A 91 -23.31 34.72 1.18
N ASP A 92 -22.02 34.37 1.11
CA ASP A 92 -21.39 33.54 0.06
C ASP A 92 -21.06 32.12 0.54
N THR A 93 -21.90 31.62 1.45
CA THR A 93 -21.79 30.27 2.01
C THR A 93 -22.91 29.37 1.51
N ILE A 94 -22.67 28.05 1.54
CA ILE A 94 -23.69 27.03 1.32
C ILE A 94 -23.64 26.10 2.52
N VAL A 95 -24.68 26.14 3.34
CA VAL A 95 -24.79 25.31 4.54
C VAL A 95 -25.21 23.89 4.17
N THR A 96 -24.98 22.95 5.08
CA THR A 96 -25.22 21.52 4.84
C THR A 96 -26.12 20.92 5.91
N LYS A 97 -26.50 19.65 5.72
CA LYS A 97 -27.47 18.98 6.58
C LYS A 97 -27.07 19.01 8.06
N ASN A 98 -28.05 19.32 8.93
CA ASN A 98 -27.93 19.34 10.39
C ASN A 98 -26.86 20.31 10.93
N TRP A 99 -26.45 21.31 10.15
CA TRP A 99 -25.32 22.17 10.51
C TRP A 99 -25.54 22.94 11.82
N VAL A 100 -26.74 23.51 12.05
CA VAL A 100 -27.07 24.21 13.29
C VAL A 100 -27.03 23.25 14.48
N GLU A 101 -27.67 22.09 14.34
CA GLU A 101 -27.75 21.09 15.41
C GLU A 101 -26.37 20.60 15.83
N LYS A 102 -25.49 20.32 14.87
CA LYS A 102 -24.11 19.87 15.15
C LYS A 102 -23.26 20.97 15.78
N ILE A 103 -23.33 22.20 15.28
CA ILE A 103 -22.63 23.35 15.86
C ILE A 103 -23.10 23.62 17.30
N VAL A 104 -24.40 23.59 17.56
CA VAL A 104 -24.96 23.75 18.91
C VAL A 104 -24.55 22.58 19.81
N ALA A 105 -24.59 21.35 19.32
CA ALA A 105 -24.14 20.19 20.08
C ALA A 105 -22.66 20.31 20.47
N CYS A 106 -21.81 20.81 19.57
CA CYS A 106 -20.41 21.13 19.82
C CYS A 106 -20.26 22.25 20.89
N ALA A 107 -20.98 23.36 20.72
CA ALA A 107 -20.90 24.52 21.59
C ALA A 107 -21.24 24.24 23.06
N TYR A 108 -22.11 23.26 23.30
CA TYR A 108 -22.60 22.91 24.63
C TYR A 108 -21.98 21.61 25.18
N ARG A 109 -20.90 21.10 24.58
CA ARG A 109 -20.10 20.01 25.19
C ARG A 109 -19.41 20.46 26.47
N GLU A 110 -18.97 21.72 26.52
CA GLU A 110 -18.35 22.36 27.67
C GLU A 110 -19.00 23.73 27.90
N ALA A 111 -19.08 24.15 29.17
CA ALA A 111 -19.65 25.45 29.52
C ALA A 111 -18.79 26.60 28.96
N GLU A 112 -17.47 26.41 28.99
CA GLU A 112 -16.46 27.41 28.62
C GLU A 112 -16.30 27.59 27.11
N ILE A 113 -16.92 26.75 26.26
CA ILE A 113 -16.90 26.99 24.81
C ILE A 113 -17.77 28.21 24.53
N GLY A 114 -17.15 29.31 24.10
CA GLY A 114 -17.84 30.54 23.78
C GLY A 114 -18.21 30.65 22.31
N THR A 115 -17.37 30.10 21.43
CA THR A 115 -17.57 30.17 19.98
C THR A 115 -17.23 28.86 19.29
N VAL A 116 -17.91 28.60 18.17
CA VAL A 116 -17.70 27.39 17.35
C VAL A 116 -17.61 27.79 15.87
N THR A 117 -16.64 27.23 15.17
CA THR A 117 -16.45 27.38 13.72
C THR A 117 -16.43 26.01 13.05
N PRO A 118 -17.27 25.74 12.03
CA PRO A 118 -17.23 24.48 11.29
C PRO A 118 -16.05 24.41 10.30
N LEU A 119 -15.78 23.22 9.79
CA LEU A 119 -14.83 23.04 8.70
C LEU A 119 -15.37 23.68 7.40
N SER A 120 -14.46 24.11 6.53
CA SER A 120 -14.79 24.67 5.21
C SER A 120 -13.70 24.39 4.20
N ASN A 121 -13.99 24.61 2.92
CA ASN A 121 -12.97 24.61 1.87
C ASN A 121 -12.08 25.87 1.95
N SER A 122 -12.59 26.96 2.52
CA SER A 122 -11.91 28.28 2.58
C SER A 122 -12.17 28.95 3.93
N ALA A 123 -11.48 28.51 5.00
CA ALA A 123 -11.68 29.05 6.35
C ALA A 123 -10.41 29.06 7.20
N THR A 124 -9.26 29.44 6.63
CA THR A 124 -7.97 29.58 7.34
C THR A 124 -7.64 28.37 8.24
N LEU A 125 -7.79 28.49 9.55
CA LEU A 125 -7.57 27.43 10.53
C LEU A 125 -8.50 26.24 10.33
N CYS A 126 -9.70 26.44 9.77
CA CYS A 126 -10.71 25.40 9.57
C CYS A 126 -10.78 24.90 8.11
N SER A 127 -9.80 25.27 7.27
CA SER A 127 -9.72 24.80 5.88
C SER A 127 -9.40 23.31 5.78
N ILE A 128 -10.10 22.61 4.88
CA ILE A 128 -9.86 21.21 4.48
C ILE A 128 -9.74 21.08 2.95
N PRO A 129 -8.92 20.13 2.44
CA PRO A 129 -7.98 19.29 3.20
C PRO A 129 -6.71 20.03 3.65
N ILE A 130 -6.35 21.17 3.05
CA ILE A 130 -5.14 21.89 3.39
C ILE A 130 -5.48 23.14 4.22
N MET A 131 -4.91 23.23 5.42
CA MET A 131 -5.09 24.39 6.31
C MET A 131 -4.53 25.67 5.68
N CYS A 132 -5.14 26.82 5.96
CA CYS A 132 -4.72 28.14 5.49
C CYS A 132 -4.67 28.30 3.97
N GLN A 133 -5.42 27.48 3.23
CA GLN A 133 -5.58 27.58 1.78
C GLN A 133 -7.06 27.58 1.39
N ASP A 134 -7.33 28.13 0.21
CA ASP A 134 -8.60 28.00 -0.48
C ASP A 134 -8.55 26.70 -1.26
N ASN A 135 -9.34 25.72 -0.82
CA ASN A 135 -9.39 24.41 -1.42
C ASN A 135 -10.56 24.35 -2.40
N LEU A 136 -10.32 23.81 -3.60
CA LEU A 136 -11.41 23.53 -4.53
C LEU A 136 -12.15 22.26 -4.09
N ILE A 137 -13.45 22.23 -4.33
CA ILE A 137 -14.22 20.99 -4.22
C ILE A 137 -13.78 20.07 -5.37
N PRO A 138 -13.41 18.80 -5.10
CA PRO A 138 -13.04 17.88 -6.17
C PRO A 138 -14.15 17.74 -7.21
N ASP A 139 -13.81 17.70 -8.50
CA ASP A 139 -14.78 17.66 -9.61
C ASP A 139 -15.79 16.51 -9.53
N ASN A 140 -15.41 15.43 -8.86
CA ASN A 140 -16.21 14.22 -8.68
C ASN A 140 -16.95 14.18 -7.33
N CYS A 141 -17.04 15.29 -6.61
CA CYS A 141 -17.67 15.40 -5.30
C CYS A 141 -18.58 16.62 -5.24
N THR A 142 -19.82 16.44 -4.78
CA THR A 142 -20.70 17.57 -4.46
C THR A 142 -20.42 18.11 -3.05
N ILE A 143 -20.92 19.32 -2.74
CA ILE A 143 -20.81 19.90 -1.38
C ILE A 143 -21.48 18.99 -0.34
N ASP A 144 -22.65 18.43 -0.67
CA ASP A 144 -23.39 17.53 0.22
C ASP A 144 -22.59 16.24 0.47
N GLU A 145 -21.98 15.65 -0.58
CA GLU A 145 -21.14 14.46 -0.44
C GLU A 145 -19.88 14.71 0.37
N LEU A 146 -19.24 15.88 0.21
CA LEU A 146 -18.08 16.27 1.04
C LEU A 146 -18.50 16.43 2.50
N ALA A 147 -19.66 17.02 2.77
CA ALA A 147 -20.18 17.15 4.12
C ALA A 147 -20.51 15.80 4.75
N ASP A 148 -21.06 14.86 3.98
CA ASP A 148 -21.29 13.48 4.43
C ASP A 148 -19.97 12.78 4.77
N ILE A 149 -18.91 12.98 3.97
CA ILE A 149 -17.57 12.45 4.26
C ILE A 149 -17.04 13.06 5.57
N VAL A 150 -17.11 14.39 5.71
CA VAL A 150 -16.64 15.10 6.91
C VAL A 150 -17.37 14.59 8.16
N GLU A 151 -18.70 14.48 8.11
CA GLU A 151 -19.49 14.00 9.25
C GLU A 151 -19.19 12.54 9.59
N LYS A 152 -19.14 11.67 8.57
CA LYS A 152 -18.93 10.23 8.76
C LYS A 152 -17.53 9.90 9.29
N TYR A 153 -16.52 10.63 8.82
CA TYR A 153 -15.12 10.41 9.17
C TYR A 153 -14.59 11.49 10.11
N SER A 154 -15.46 12.20 10.81
CA SER A 154 -15.04 13.06 11.90
C SER A 154 -14.41 12.26 13.03
N LEU A 155 -13.34 12.78 13.63
CA LEU A 155 -12.79 12.22 14.87
C LEU A 155 -13.60 12.68 16.10
N LYS A 156 -14.54 13.61 15.91
CA LYS A 156 -15.36 14.25 16.95
C LYS A 156 -14.51 14.77 18.10
N LYS A 157 -13.34 15.32 17.74
CA LYS A 157 -12.37 15.88 18.70
C LYS A 157 -12.80 17.25 19.19
N TYR A 158 -13.46 18.02 18.34
CA TYR A 158 -13.81 19.42 18.58
C TYR A 158 -12.63 20.26 19.11
N PRO A 159 -11.49 20.31 18.39
CA PRO A 159 -10.26 20.84 18.95
C PRO A 159 -10.36 22.33 19.25
N ARG A 160 -9.65 22.74 20.29
CA ARG A 160 -9.53 24.16 20.66
C ARG A 160 -8.69 24.88 19.61
N ILE A 161 -9.32 25.87 18.97
CA ILE A 161 -8.65 26.80 18.07
C ILE A 161 -8.34 28.10 18.80
N THR A 162 -7.41 28.86 18.25
CA THR A 162 -6.97 30.11 18.88
C THR A 162 -7.88 31.29 18.54
N VAL A 163 -8.58 31.22 17.40
CA VAL A 163 -9.58 32.20 16.96
C VAL A 163 -10.66 31.48 16.16
N ALA A 164 -11.92 31.89 16.33
CA ALA A 164 -13.02 31.46 15.47
C ALA A 164 -13.04 32.26 14.16
N VAL A 165 -13.42 31.62 13.06
CA VAL A 165 -13.36 32.21 11.72
C VAL A 165 -14.75 32.71 11.31
N GLY A 166 -14.84 33.99 10.93
CA GLY A 166 -16.09 34.74 10.78
C GLY A 166 -16.95 34.39 9.56
N PHE A 167 -16.51 33.50 8.66
CA PHE A 167 -17.36 33.01 7.57
C PHE A 167 -18.60 32.27 8.09
N CYS A 168 -18.42 31.54 9.19
CA CYS A 168 -19.47 30.89 9.97
C CYS A 168 -18.99 30.78 11.42
N MET A 169 -19.56 31.59 12.30
CA MET A 169 -19.15 31.69 13.71
C MET A 169 -20.37 31.65 14.62
N PHE A 170 -20.53 30.56 15.35
CA PHE A 170 -21.48 30.50 16.45
C PHE A 170 -20.92 31.23 17.67
N ILE A 171 -21.78 31.96 18.37
CA ILE A 171 -21.45 32.69 19.60
C ILE A 171 -22.60 32.52 20.59
N LYS A 172 -22.30 32.04 21.80
CA LYS A 172 -23.30 31.97 22.88
C LYS A 172 -23.77 33.37 23.26
N ARG A 173 -25.06 33.51 23.55
CA ARG A 173 -25.66 34.77 24.00
C ARG A 173 -25.02 35.30 25.27
N GLU A 174 -24.67 34.42 26.21
CA GLU A 174 -23.97 34.82 27.43
C GLU A 174 -22.60 35.45 27.17
N VAL A 175 -21.89 34.99 26.13
CA VAL A 175 -20.59 35.55 25.72
C VAL A 175 -20.78 36.91 25.08
N ILE A 176 -21.80 37.08 24.22
CA ILE A 176 -22.13 38.40 23.65
C ILE A 176 -22.47 39.39 24.77
N ASN A 177 -23.26 38.97 25.76
CA ASN A 177 -23.66 39.83 26.87
C ASN A 177 -22.48 40.23 27.76
N LEU A 178 -21.49 39.34 27.94
CA LEU A 178 -20.32 39.61 28.77
C LEU A 178 -19.24 40.40 28.03
N VAL A 179 -18.90 39.97 26.82
CA VAL A 179 -17.77 40.49 26.04
C VAL A 179 -18.17 41.76 25.26
N GLY A 180 -19.45 41.89 24.90
CA GLY A 180 -19.94 42.91 23.98
C GLY A 180 -19.93 42.44 22.53
N THR A 181 -20.04 43.35 21.58
CA THR A 181 -20.00 43.04 20.14
C THR A 181 -18.60 43.28 19.55
N PHE A 182 -18.42 43.21 18.23
CA PHE A 182 -17.15 43.52 17.57
C PHE A 182 -16.77 45.00 17.74
N ASP A 183 -15.46 45.29 17.79
CA ASP A 183 -14.90 46.65 17.80
C ASP A 183 -14.97 47.26 16.39
N ALA A 184 -16.17 47.72 16.02
CA ALA A 184 -16.42 48.27 14.69
C ALA A 184 -15.77 49.64 14.45
N GLU A 185 -15.36 50.35 15.52
CA GLU A 185 -14.63 51.61 15.39
C GLU A 185 -13.19 51.37 14.92
N THR A 186 -12.55 50.30 15.42
CA THR A 186 -11.18 49.96 15.04
C THR A 186 -11.13 49.17 13.73
N TYR A 187 -12.01 48.18 13.55
CA TYR A 187 -11.91 47.21 12.45
C TYR A 187 -12.88 47.46 11.30
N GLU A 188 -13.69 48.54 11.31
CA GLU A 188 -14.58 49.02 10.23
C GLU A 188 -15.00 47.97 9.16
N ARG A 189 -14.18 47.83 8.10
CA ARG A 189 -14.41 46.99 6.90
C ARG A 189 -14.09 45.49 7.09
N GLY A 190 -13.72 45.06 8.29
CA GLY A 190 -13.35 43.70 8.67
C GLY A 190 -11.83 43.48 8.80
N TYR A 191 -11.41 42.21 8.82
CA TYR A 191 -10.01 41.76 8.93
C TYR A 191 -9.34 42.03 10.28
N GLY A 192 -9.95 41.60 11.39
CA GLY A 192 -9.34 41.58 12.73
C GLY A 192 -10.34 41.59 13.88
N GLU A 193 -11.59 41.93 13.59
CA GLU A 193 -12.73 42.00 14.49
C GLU A 193 -13.01 40.68 15.24
N GLU A 194 -12.94 39.56 14.52
CA GLU A 194 -13.13 38.22 15.10
C GLU A 194 -11.96 37.82 16.01
N ASN A 195 -10.74 38.24 15.66
CA ASN A 195 -9.55 38.04 16.47
C ASN A 195 -9.65 38.85 17.77
N ASP A 196 -10.00 40.13 17.69
CA ASP A 196 -10.23 40.98 18.87
C ASP A 196 -11.32 40.40 19.79
N PHE A 197 -12.46 40.00 19.22
CA PHE A 197 -13.56 39.40 19.99
C PHE A 197 -13.14 38.11 20.69
N CYS A 198 -12.47 37.21 19.96
CA CYS A 198 -11.97 35.95 20.52
C CYS A 198 -10.94 36.22 21.63
N ASN A 199 -10.01 37.14 21.42
CA ASN A 199 -8.99 37.47 22.41
C ASN A 199 -9.60 38.11 23.67
N ARG A 200 -10.67 38.92 23.54
CA ARG A 200 -11.43 39.41 24.71
C ARG A 200 -12.17 38.28 25.42
N ALA A 201 -12.83 37.40 24.68
CA ALA A 201 -13.54 36.26 25.25
C ALA A 201 -12.58 35.28 25.98
N GLU A 202 -11.39 35.03 25.44
CA GLU A 202 -10.35 34.19 26.07
C GLU A 202 -9.90 34.78 27.41
N GLN A 203 -9.83 36.11 27.54
CA GLN A 203 -9.49 36.77 28.81
C GLN A 203 -10.56 36.56 29.90
N TYR A 204 -11.81 36.31 29.52
CA TYR A 204 -12.88 35.89 30.44
C TYR A 204 -12.91 34.36 30.68
N GLY A 205 -11.97 33.61 30.10
CA GLY A 205 -11.86 32.16 30.27
C GLY A 205 -12.62 31.32 29.23
N TYR A 206 -13.26 31.95 28.24
CA TYR A 206 -13.93 31.21 27.16
C TYR A 206 -12.93 30.62 26.17
N LYS A 207 -13.35 29.56 25.49
CA LYS A 207 -12.60 28.83 24.47
C LYS A 207 -13.31 28.92 23.12
N HIS A 208 -12.53 28.77 22.07
CA HIS A 208 -12.99 28.68 20.69
C HIS A 208 -12.71 27.27 20.19
N VAL A 209 -13.65 26.64 19.48
CA VAL A 209 -13.48 25.26 19.00
C VAL A 209 -13.86 25.11 17.53
N MET A 210 -13.18 24.19 16.86
CA MET A 210 -13.50 23.75 15.50
C MET A 210 -14.53 22.61 15.55
N CYS A 211 -15.62 22.71 14.81
CA CYS A 211 -16.62 21.65 14.68
C CYS A 211 -16.18 20.67 13.59
N ASP A 212 -15.46 19.61 13.96
CA ASP A 212 -14.83 18.68 13.01
C ASP A 212 -15.78 17.65 12.38
N ASP A 213 -17.08 17.75 12.64
CA ASP A 213 -18.16 16.92 12.05
C ASP A 213 -19.14 17.73 11.18
N THR A 214 -18.83 19.00 10.93
CA THR A 214 -19.69 19.90 10.16
C THR A 214 -18.87 20.61 9.09
N PHE A 215 -19.36 20.55 7.86
CA PHE A 215 -18.77 21.24 6.72
C PHE A 215 -19.73 22.29 6.17
N ILE A 216 -19.23 23.49 5.90
CA ILE A 216 -19.96 24.56 5.20
C ILE A 216 -19.09 25.05 4.07
N TYR A 217 -19.62 25.07 2.87
CA TYR A 217 -18.89 25.62 1.73
C TYR A 217 -18.84 27.14 1.85
N HIS A 218 -17.68 27.71 1.58
CA HIS A 218 -17.45 29.13 1.51
C HIS A 218 -16.77 29.43 0.19
N LYS A 219 -17.40 30.27 -0.64
CA LYS A 219 -16.85 30.66 -1.94
C LYS A 219 -15.47 31.31 -1.79
N GLY A 220 -15.29 32.08 -0.71
CA GLY A 220 -14.02 32.70 -0.36
C GLY A 220 -13.59 33.77 -1.38
N THR A 221 -12.48 34.44 -1.09
CA THR A 221 -11.94 35.50 -1.95
C THR A 221 -11.05 34.97 -3.07
N ALA A 222 -11.54 33.99 -3.84
CA ALA A 222 -10.92 33.52 -5.08
C ALA A 222 -10.82 34.63 -6.17
N SER A 223 -11.29 35.84 -5.85
CA SER A 223 -11.14 37.04 -6.66
C SER A 223 -10.87 38.22 -5.71
N PHE A 224 -9.80 38.98 -5.99
CA PHE A 224 -9.44 40.26 -5.35
C PHE A 224 -8.60 40.22 -4.07
N ASN A 225 -7.33 39.79 -4.21
CA ASN A 225 -6.26 40.24 -3.32
C ASN A 225 -5.84 41.67 -3.74
N THR A 226 -6.71 42.66 -3.50
CA THR A 226 -6.42 44.05 -3.82
C THR A 226 -5.39 44.61 -2.85
N GLU A 227 -4.56 45.54 -3.33
CA GLU A 227 -3.56 46.22 -2.50
C GLU A 227 -4.21 46.91 -1.29
N GLU A 228 -5.46 47.36 -1.41
CA GLU A 228 -6.25 47.91 -0.29
C GLU A 228 -6.53 46.88 0.80
N LYS A 229 -6.96 45.66 0.42
CA LYS A 229 -7.21 44.57 1.37
C LYS A 229 -5.94 44.22 2.13
N ARG A 230 -4.81 44.11 1.42
CA ARG A 230 -3.51 43.81 2.03
C ARG A 230 -3.10 44.87 3.05
N LYS A 231 -3.20 46.16 2.69
CA LYS A 231 -2.89 47.28 3.60
C LYS A 231 -3.78 47.29 4.85
N LEU A 232 -5.08 47.00 4.69
CA LEU A 232 -6.01 46.90 5.81
C LEU A 232 -5.63 45.74 6.74
N CYS A 233 -5.36 44.55 6.20
CA CYS A 233 -4.91 43.40 7.00
C CYS A 233 -3.62 43.72 7.75
N GLU A 234 -2.62 44.30 7.08
CA GLU A 234 -1.35 44.69 7.72
C GLU A 234 -1.53 45.74 8.83
N ALA A 235 -2.47 46.69 8.67
CA ALA A 235 -2.76 47.70 9.67
C ALA A 235 -3.46 47.09 10.90
N HIS A 236 -4.48 46.26 10.68
CA HIS A 236 -5.22 45.60 11.75
C HIS A 236 -4.38 44.55 12.48
N ASP A 237 -3.51 43.83 11.78
CA ASP A 237 -2.55 42.91 12.40
C ASP A 237 -1.62 43.64 13.37
N ARG A 238 -1.15 44.86 13.05
CA ARG A 238 -0.33 45.66 13.98
C ARG A 238 -1.09 45.98 15.27
N ILE A 239 -2.36 46.37 15.14
CA ILE A 239 -3.22 46.66 16.30
C ILE A 239 -3.41 45.41 17.16
N LEU A 240 -3.65 44.24 16.54
CA LEU A 240 -3.79 42.98 17.25
C LEU A 240 -2.49 42.56 17.94
N GLN A 241 -1.33 42.77 17.31
CA GLN A 241 -0.03 42.50 17.91
C GLN A 241 0.26 43.41 19.11
N GLU A 242 -0.18 44.66 19.06
CA GLU A 242 -0.06 45.60 20.17
C GLU A 242 -1.00 45.23 21.32
N ARG A 243 -2.28 44.95 21.03
CA ARG A 243 -3.29 44.64 22.06
C ARG A 243 -3.14 43.25 22.67
N TYR A 244 -2.76 42.25 21.88
CA TYR A 244 -2.80 40.83 22.24
C TYR A 244 -1.53 40.06 21.81
N PRO A 245 -0.32 40.51 22.20
CA PRO A 245 0.93 39.94 21.69
C PRO A 245 1.08 38.44 21.97
N MET A 246 0.58 37.95 23.12
CA MET A 246 0.67 36.53 23.48
C MET A 246 -0.31 35.67 22.68
N GLN A 247 -1.54 36.13 22.47
CA GLN A 247 -2.54 35.44 21.67
C GLN A 247 -2.14 35.40 20.19
N MET A 248 -1.64 36.51 19.64
CA MET A 248 -1.13 36.55 18.28
C MET A 248 0.06 35.59 18.07
N ARG A 249 0.94 35.47 19.08
CA ARG A 249 2.00 34.45 19.06
C ARG A 249 1.43 33.02 19.07
N LYS A 250 0.39 32.75 19.86
CA LYS A 250 -0.30 31.44 19.84
C LYS A 250 -0.92 31.15 18.47
N ASN A 251 -1.56 32.13 17.83
CA ASN A 251 -2.12 31.99 16.48
C ASN A 251 -1.02 31.58 15.49
N HIS A 252 0.12 32.28 15.51
CA HIS A 252 1.25 31.96 14.65
C HIS A 252 1.78 30.54 14.90
N ILE A 253 1.96 30.15 16.17
CA ILE A 253 2.40 28.79 16.52
C ILE A 253 1.38 27.75 16.04
N TYR A 254 0.09 27.99 16.21
CA TYR A 254 -0.96 27.09 15.76
C TYR A 254 -0.91 26.90 14.24
N CYS A 255 -0.78 27.99 13.47
CA CYS A 255 -0.64 27.92 12.01
C CYS A 255 0.60 27.14 11.55
N VAL A 256 1.74 27.32 12.23
CA VAL A 256 3.01 26.67 11.86
C VAL A 256 3.04 25.20 12.29
N THR A 257 2.48 24.87 13.46
CA THR A 257 2.50 23.50 14.00
C THR A 257 1.36 22.63 13.49
N ASN A 258 0.25 23.24 13.06
CA ASN A 258 -0.93 22.56 12.51
C ASN A 258 -1.32 21.32 13.36
N PRO A 259 -1.68 21.53 14.64
CA PRO A 259 -1.81 20.45 15.61
C PRO A 259 -2.96 19.47 15.30
N ASP A 260 -3.91 19.89 14.46
CA ASP A 260 -5.11 19.13 14.09
C ASP A 260 -5.01 18.53 12.68
N GLN A 261 -3.79 18.33 12.16
CA GLN A 261 -3.56 17.77 10.84
C GLN A 261 -4.19 16.38 10.67
N ASP A 262 -4.33 15.59 11.74
CA ASP A 262 -4.90 14.26 11.64
C ASP A 262 -6.39 14.25 11.25
N ILE A 263 -7.17 15.26 11.64
CA ILE A 263 -8.55 15.47 11.14
C ILE A 263 -8.54 15.67 9.62
N ARG A 264 -7.61 16.48 9.13
CA ARG A 264 -7.45 16.80 7.70
C ARG A 264 -6.99 15.61 6.91
N ASP A 265 -5.97 14.89 7.39
CA ASP A 265 -5.46 13.67 6.77
C ASP A 265 -6.56 12.62 6.66
N ASN A 266 -7.37 12.48 7.71
CA ASN A 266 -8.48 11.53 7.73
C ASN A 266 -9.51 11.84 6.64
N ILE A 267 -9.89 13.12 6.46
CA ILE A 267 -10.82 13.54 5.41
C ILE A 267 -10.17 13.45 4.03
N HIS A 268 -8.92 13.90 3.89
CA HIS A 268 -8.19 13.89 2.63
C HIS A 268 -8.05 12.47 2.08
N LEU A 269 -7.73 11.51 2.94
CA LEU A 269 -7.64 10.10 2.58
C LEU A 269 -8.97 9.57 2.01
N GLN A 270 -10.10 9.96 2.59
CA GLN A 270 -11.42 9.55 2.09
C GLN A 270 -11.76 10.17 0.75
N LEU A 271 -11.33 11.42 0.50
CA LEU A 271 -11.46 12.05 -0.81
C LEU A 271 -10.61 11.33 -1.87
N LYS A 272 -9.42 10.85 -1.50
CA LYS A 272 -8.60 10.01 -2.39
C LYS A 272 -9.27 8.68 -2.72
N PHE A 273 -9.98 8.09 -1.76
CA PHE A 273 -10.74 6.84 -1.97
C PHE A 273 -11.98 7.03 -2.85
N LYS A 274 -12.54 8.25 -2.89
CA LYS A 274 -13.61 8.61 -3.82
C LYS A 274 -13.01 8.91 -5.19
N ASN A 275 -12.49 7.88 -5.86
CA ASN A 275 -11.92 7.98 -7.22
C ASN A 275 -12.69 7.15 -8.26
N GLY A 276 -13.87 6.63 -7.89
CA GLY A 276 -14.73 5.82 -8.75
C GLY A 276 -14.28 4.36 -8.92
N ARG A 277 -13.16 3.96 -8.32
CA ARG A 277 -12.66 2.58 -8.35
C ARG A 277 -13.21 1.78 -7.18
N ASN A 278 -13.34 0.46 -7.36
CA ASN A 278 -13.72 -0.45 -6.28
C ASN A 278 -12.51 -0.75 -5.38
N ASN A 279 -12.77 -0.94 -4.09
CA ASN A 279 -11.78 -1.22 -3.06
C ASN A 279 -11.75 -2.74 -2.77
N ILE A 280 -10.59 -3.35 -2.99
CA ILE A 280 -10.39 -4.80 -2.79
C ILE A 280 -9.39 -5.02 -1.66
N LEU A 281 -9.73 -5.88 -0.70
CA LEU A 281 -8.85 -6.28 0.39
C LEU A 281 -8.17 -7.62 0.10
N TYR A 282 -6.86 -7.60 -0.10
CA TYR A 282 -5.99 -8.77 -0.16
C TYR A 282 -5.47 -9.14 1.23
N VAL A 283 -5.48 -10.43 1.54
CA VAL A 283 -5.14 -10.93 2.89
C VAL A 283 -4.05 -12.00 2.80
N LEU A 284 -2.90 -11.71 3.43
CA LEU A 284 -1.66 -12.48 3.29
C LEU A 284 -1.05 -12.82 4.66
N GLN A 285 -0.32 -13.92 4.75
CA GLN A 285 0.41 -14.30 5.97
C GLN A 285 1.60 -13.40 6.30
N SER A 286 2.21 -12.81 5.27
CA SER A 286 3.36 -11.89 5.31
C SER A 286 3.31 -10.96 4.12
N ASP A 287 3.77 -9.71 4.30
CA ASP A 287 3.79 -8.67 3.26
C ASP A 287 4.82 -9.00 2.16
N PHE A 288 4.63 -8.48 0.94
CA PHE A 288 5.56 -8.59 -0.18
C PHE A 288 6.48 -7.36 -0.35
N ARG A 289 6.27 -6.29 0.45
CA ARG A 289 7.18 -5.15 0.50
C ARG A 289 8.57 -5.58 1.02
N GLN A 290 9.63 -4.97 0.51
CA GLN A 290 11.02 -5.29 0.90
C GLN A 290 11.29 -5.13 2.41
N GLU A 291 10.59 -4.18 3.06
CA GLU A 291 10.65 -3.97 4.52
C GLU A 291 10.07 -5.14 5.32
N GLY A 292 9.20 -5.96 4.70
CA GLY A 292 8.50 -7.05 5.36
C GLY A 292 9.40 -8.25 5.64
N ALA A 293 9.20 -8.87 6.81
CA ALA A 293 9.78 -10.18 7.09
C ALA A 293 9.15 -11.25 6.16
N ASP A 294 9.96 -12.17 5.66
CA ASP A 294 9.54 -13.24 4.72
C ASP A 294 8.85 -12.72 3.44
N HIS A 295 9.26 -11.55 2.93
CA HIS A 295 8.68 -10.93 1.73
C HIS A 295 8.95 -11.68 0.43
N ILE A 296 9.82 -12.70 0.47
CA ILE A 296 10.20 -13.51 -0.68
C ILE A 296 9.46 -14.86 -0.60
N GLY A 297 8.47 -15.04 -1.48
CA GLY A 297 7.69 -16.27 -1.54
C GLY A 297 6.73 -16.29 -2.72
N GLY A 298 6.28 -17.49 -3.13
CA GLY A 298 5.37 -17.65 -4.28
C GLY A 298 4.03 -16.93 -4.08
N THR A 299 3.47 -16.97 -2.85
CA THR A 299 2.26 -16.22 -2.50
C THR A 299 2.49 -14.71 -2.60
N GLN A 300 3.60 -14.21 -2.05
CA GLN A 300 3.97 -12.79 -2.09
C GLN A 300 4.15 -12.30 -3.53
N PHE A 301 4.87 -13.04 -4.37
CA PHE A 301 5.04 -12.71 -5.78
C PHE A 301 3.70 -12.66 -6.51
N HIS A 302 2.87 -13.69 -6.36
CA HIS A 302 1.54 -13.71 -6.99
C HIS A 302 0.72 -12.47 -6.64
N VAL A 303 0.72 -12.07 -5.37
CA VAL A 303 -0.09 -10.94 -4.91
C VAL A 303 0.52 -9.62 -5.35
N LYS A 304 1.85 -9.51 -5.36
CA LYS A 304 2.55 -8.36 -5.90
C LYS A 304 2.16 -8.14 -7.36
N ASP A 305 2.28 -9.18 -8.19
CA ASP A 305 1.93 -9.13 -9.62
C ASP A 305 0.46 -8.74 -9.81
N LEU A 306 -0.47 -9.32 -9.04
CA LEU A 306 -1.89 -8.92 -9.06
C LEU A 306 -2.12 -7.48 -8.63
N THR A 307 -1.41 -7.02 -7.60
CA THR A 307 -1.54 -5.65 -7.09
C THR A 307 -1.07 -4.66 -8.15
N GLN A 308 0.12 -4.90 -8.74
CA GLN A 308 0.66 -4.02 -9.78
C GLN A 308 -0.21 -4.03 -11.04
N GLY A 309 -0.69 -5.20 -11.48
CA GLY A 309 -1.52 -5.29 -12.68
C GLY A 309 -2.96 -4.75 -12.52
N LEU A 310 -3.43 -4.48 -11.29
CA LEU A 310 -4.81 -4.05 -11.01
C LEU A 310 -4.94 -2.66 -10.38
N ARG A 311 -3.86 -2.08 -9.83
CA ARG A 311 -3.88 -0.79 -9.09
C ARG A 311 -4.37 0.42 -9.89
N ASP A 312 -4.40 0.32 -11.23
CA ASP A 312 -4.94 1.36 -12.10
C ASP A 312 -6.46 1.26 -12.30
N GLY A 313 -7.04 0.06 -12.18
CA GLY A 313 -8.48 -0.18 -12.28
C GLY A 313 -9.20 -0.25 -10.92
N TYR A 314 -8.46 -0.56 -9.85
CA TYR A 314 -8.98 -0.82 -8.52
C TYR A 314 -8.12 -0.15 -7.46
N ASN A 315 -8.70 0.15 -6.30
CA ASN A 315 -7.94 0.49 -5.10
C ASN A 315 -7.64 -0.81 -4.37
N ILE A 316 -6.36 -1.20 -4.30
CA ILE A 316 -5.96 -2.47 -3.71
C ILE A 316 -5.43 -2.23 -2.30
N PHE A 317 -6.01 -2.90 -1.32
CA PHE A 317 -5.58 -2.87 0.07
C PHE A 317 -4.97 -4.21 0.43
N VAL A 318 -3.72 -4.24 0.89
CA VAL A 318 -3.02 -5.47 1.26
C VAL A 318 -2.85 -5.51 2.77
N LEU A 319 -3.47 -6.51 3.41
CA LEU A 319 -3.41 -6.73 4.86
C LEU A 319 -2.54 -7.94 5.17
N ALA A 320 -1.46 -7.72 5.92
CA ALA A 320 -0.52 -8.76 6.31
C ALA A 320 -0.03 -8.61 7.76
N ARG A 321 0.39 -9.71 8.38
CA ARG A 321 0.96 -9.71 9.73
C ARG A 321 2.46 -9.38 9.67
N GLU A 322 2.88 -8.43 10.50
CA GLU A 322 4.30 -8.09 10.67
C GLU A 322 4.65 -7.98 12.16
N GLY A 323 5.35 -8.99 12.68
CA GLY A 323 5.70 -9.05 14.10
C GLY A 323 4.46 -8.90 15.00
N LYS A 324 4.41 -7.80 15.76
CA LYS A 324 3.31 -7.46 16.68
C LYS A 324 2.20 -6.61 16.04
N TYR A 325 2.36 -6.25 14.77
CA TYR A 325 1.43 -5.39 14.04
C TYR A 325 0.69 -6.15 12.92
N MET A 326 -0.45 -5.61 12.53
CA MET A 326 -1.09 -5.84 11.24
C MET A 326 -0.79 -4.62 10.38
N ARG A 327 -0.15 -4.84 9.23
CA ARG A 327 0.11 -3.80 8.25
C ARG A 327 -0.99 -3.85 7.18
N LEU A 328 -1.61 -2.70 6.93
CA LEU A 328 -2.51 -2.49 5.80
C LEU A 328 -1.83 -1.50 4.86
N THR A 329 -1.62 -1.88 3.60
CA THR A 329 -1.06 -1.00 2.58
C THR A 329 -2.09 -0.76 1.48
N GLY A 330 -2.50 0.48 1.25
CA GLY A 330 -3.37 0.88 0.15
C GLY A 330 -2.57 1.33 -1.07
N TYR A 331 -2.80 0.71 -2.22
CA TYR A 331 -2.21 1.03 -3.52
C TYR A 331 -3.29 1.67 -4.42
N LEU A 332 -3.14 2.96 -4.71
CA LEU A 332 -4.12 3.79 -5.42
C LEU A 332 -3.46 4.49 -6.62
N GLY A 333 -3.47 3.84 -7.80
CA GLY A 333 -2.58 4.28 -8.89
C GLY A 333 -1.14 4.28 -8.38
N GLU A 334 -0.36 5.34 -8.61
CA GLU A 334 1.02 5.45 -8.13
C GLU A 334 1.16 5.72 -6.61
N GLU A 335 0.09 6.15 -5.94
CA GLU A 335 0.14 6.51 -4.51
C GLU A 335 0.06 5.26 -3.61
N GLU A 336 0.82 5.27 -2.51
CA GLU A 336 0.85 4.19 -1.51
C GLU A 336 0.63 4.76 -0.10
N TYR A 337 -0.24 4.11 0.67
CA TYR A 337 -0.56 4.50 2.05
C TYR A 337 -0.37 3.31 2.98
N VAL A 338 0.39 3.48 4.06
CA VAL A 338 0.72 2.40 5.00
C VAL A 338 0.11 2.70 6.38
N PHE A 339 -0.61 1.72 6.91
CA PHE A 339 -1.22 1.76 8.24
C PHE A 339 -0.70 0.58 9.07
N LEU A 340 -0.32 0.85 10.32
CA LEU A 340 0.18 -0.15 11.26
C LEU A 340 -0.74 -0.23 12.48
N PHE A 341 -1.32 -1.41 12.70
CA PHE A 341 -2.23 -1.68 13.80
C PHE A 341 -1.60 -2.65 14.79
N TYR A 342 -1.43 -2.25 16.05
CA TYR A 342 -0.91 -3.16 17.07
C TYR A 342 -1.94 -4.23 17.42
N VAL A 343 -1.57 -5.51 17.34
CA VAL A 343 -2.46 -6.65 17.67
C VAL A 343 -1.80 -7.71 18.55
N GLY A 344 -0.74 -7.35 19.28
CA GLY A 344 -0.07 -8.23 20.26
C GLY A 344 0.91 -9.22 19.65
N GLU A 345 1.34 -10.25 20.38
CA GLU A 345 2.29 -11.27 19.90
C GLU A 345 1.62 -12.30 18.96
N LYS A 346 2.42 -13.00 18.15
CA LYS A 346 1.93 -14.15 17.39
C LYS A 346 1.61 -15.30 18.36
N SER A 347 0.45 -15.91 18.19
CA SER A 347 0.07 -17.10 18.94
C SER A 347 0.89 -18.31 18.49
N LEU A 348 1.18 -19.22 19.43
CA LEU A 348 1.92 -20.46 19.16
C LEU A 348 1.17 -21.40 18.22
N PHE A 349 -0.17 -21.39 18.29
CA PHE A 349 -1.05 -22.18 17.43
C PHE A 349 -1.94 -21.25 16.59
N PRO A 350 -2.39 -21.71 15.41
CA PRO A 350 -3.40 -20.99 14.63
C PRO A 350 -4.63 -20.62 15.47
N VAL A 351 -5.00 -19.34 15.41
CA VAL A 351 -6.13 -18.76 16.15
C VAL A 351 -7.35 -18.73 15.25
N PHE A 352 -8.47 -19.29 15.72
CA PHE A 352 -9.72 -19.26 14.96
C PHE A 352 -10.51 -17.98 15.21
N THR A 353 -10.50 -17.49 16.44
CA THR A 353 -11.24 -16.30 16.87
C THR A 353 -10.37 -15.43 17.75
N ASP A 354 -10.35 -14.12 17.50
CA ASP A 354 -9.60 -13.13 18.25
C ASP A 354 -10.39 -11.81 18.29
N GLY A 355 -10.74 -11.33 19.48
CA GLY A 355 -11.55 -10.13 19.63
C GLY A 355 -10.88 -8.85 19.14
N CYS A 356 -9.55 -8.76 19.24
CA CYS A 356 -8.77 -7.62 18.75
C CYS A 356 -8.76 -7.61 17.22
N LEU A 357 -8.45 -8.75 16.59
CA LEU A 357 -8.49 -8.88 15.14
C LEU A 357 -9.89 -8.70 14.57
N LYS A 358 -10.93 -9.24 15.25
CA LYS A 358 -12.32 -9.09 14.83
C LYS A 358 -12.74 -7.62 14.78
N LYS A 359 -12.39 -6.84 15.80
CA LYS A 359 -12.63 -5.39 15.82
C LYS A 359 -11.84 -4.70 14.70
N LEU A 360 -10.57 -5.04 14.53
CA LEU A 360 -9.74 -4.46 13.48
C LEU A 360 -10.32 -4.75 12.07
N TYR A 361 -10.80 -5.97 11.81
CA TYR A 361 -11.45 -6.29 10.54
C TYR A 361 -12.74 -5.48 10.35
N ASP A 362 -13.55 -5.31 11.40
CA ASP A 362 -14.74 -4.44 11.34
C ASP A 362 -14.36 -3.01 10.95
N ASP A 363 -13.36 -2.44 11.63
CA ASP A 363 -12.85 -1.08 11.37
C ASP A 363 -12.32 -0.97 9.94
N ILE A 364 -11.50 -1.93 9.47
CA ILE A 364 -10.94 -1.90 8.11
C ILE A 364 -12.04 -1.99 7.05
N LEU A 365 -12.96 -2.94 7.17
CA LEU A 365 -13.99 -3.15 6.14
C LEU A 365 -14.90 -1.94 6.00
N VAL A 366 -15.25 -1.28 7.11
CA VAL A 366 -16.13 -0.10 7.12
C VAL A 366 -15.39 1.17 6.72
N TYR A 367 -14.21 1.42 7.32
CA TYR A 367 -13.48 2.65 7.11
C TYR A 367 -12.97 2.78 5.68
N PHE A 368 -12.38 1.71 5.13
CA PHE A 368 -11.87 1.66 3.77
C PHE A 368 -12.93 1.26 2.75
N ASN A 369 -14.21 1.14 3.15
CA ASN A 369 -15.34 0.79 2.28
C ASN A 369 -15.03 -0.41 1.37
N ILE A 370 -14.54 -1.52 1.94
CA ILE A 370 -14.11 -2.68 1.16
C ILE A 370 -15.32 -3.35 0.51
N GLN A 371 -15.33 -3.48 -0.82
CA GLN A 371 -16.43 -4.14 -1.56
C GLN A 371 -16.11 -5.59 -1.95
N MET A 372 -14.86 -6.03 -1.85
CA MET A 372 -14.47 -7.43 -2.08
C MET A 372 -13.26 -7.81 -1.22
N ILE A 373 -13.24 -9.04 -0.71
CA ILE A 373 -12.08 -9.58 -0.01
C ILE A 373 -11.53 -10.73 -0.84
N HIS A 374 -10.23 -10.68 -1.17
CA HIS A 374 -9.51 -11.78 -1.79
C HIS A 374 -8.46 -12.31 -0.83
N ILE A 375 -8.76 -13.46 -0.25
CA ILE A 375 -7.88 -14.14 0.68
C ILE A 375 -6.86 -14.93 -0.11
N HIS A 376 -5.58 -14.73 0.17
CA HIS A 376 -4.51 -15.57 -0.34
C HIS A 376 -3.97 -16.48 0.77
N HIS A 377 -3.96 -16.01 2.02
CA HIS A 377 -3.61 -16.85 3.16
C HIS A 377 -4.17 -16.31 4.47
N THR A 378 -4.42 -17.18 5.45
CA THR A 378 -4.94 -16.78 6.78
C THR A 378 -4.10 -17.29 7.94
N MET A 379 -2.89 -17.79 7.68
CA MET A 379 -1.89 -17.97 8.74
C MET A 379 -1.55 -16.62 9.35
N ASN A 380 -1.47 -16.58 10.68
CA ASN A 380 -1.33 -15.36 11.47
C ASN A 380 -2.54 -14.41 11.46
N HIS A 381 -3.67 -14.84 10.88
CA HIS A 381 -4.97 -14.17 10.96
C HIS A 381 -5.96 -15.05 11.72
N SER A 382 -7.08 -14.47 12.15
CA SER A 382 -8.22 -15.23 12.66
C SER A 382 -9.27 -15.48 11.57
N PHE A 383 -10.15 -16.45 11.80
CA PHE A 383 -11.27 -16.73 10.89
C PHE A 383 -12.44 -15.75 11.04
N ASP A 384 -12.37 -14.81 12.01
CA ASP A 384 -13.37 -13.76 12.19
C ASP A 384 -13.57 -12.91 10.93
N LEU A 385 -12.55 -12.77 10.09
CA LEU A 385 -12.66 -12.02 8.83
C LEU A 385 -13.78 -12.56 7.93
N TYR A 386 -13.94 -13.89 7.86
CA TYR A 386 -15.02 -14.51 7.08
C TYR A 386 -16.40 -14.21 7.67
N GLU A 387 -16.50 -14.10 9.00
CA GLU A 387 -17.73 -13.71 9.67
C GLU A 387 -18.07 -12.22 9.44
N MET A 388 -17.06 -11.35 9.48
CA MET A 388 -17.24 -9.93 9.19
C MET A 388 -17.61 -9.69 7.72
N ALA A 389 -17.01 -10.43 6.80
CA ALA A 389 -17.42 -10.41 5.40
C ALA A 389 -18.90 -10.77 5.22
N GLU A 390 -19.37 -11.83 5.89
CA GLU A 390 -20.78 -12.25 5.85
C GLU A 390 -21.71 -11.21 6.48
N LYS A 391 -21.33 -10.63 7.64
CA LYS A 391 -22.06 -9.53 8.31
C LYS A 391 -22.31 -8.36 7.36
N TYR A 392 -21.29 -7.96 6.59
CA TYR A 392 -21.36 -6.84 5.66
C TYR A 392 -21.78 -7.25 4.23
N LYS A 393 -22.07 -8.53 4.00
CA LYS A 393 -22.39 -9.10 2.67
C LYS A 393 -21.30 -8.84 1.61
N ILE A 394 -20.05 -8.78 2.04
CA ILE A 394 -18.88 -8.58 1.17
C ILE A 394 -18.49 -9.95 0.56
N PRO A 395 -18.40 -10.09 -0.77
CA PRO A 395 -17.96 -11.32 -1.41
C PRO A 395 -16.51 -11.66 -1.05
N VAL A 396 -16.29 -12.93 -0.70
CA VAL A 396 -14.96 -13.48 -0.40
C VAL A 396 -14.51 -14.40 -1.52
N LEU A 397 -13.37 -14.09 -2.13
CA LEU A 397 -12.60 -14.98 -2.99
C LEU A 397 -11.43 -15.58 -2.19
N LEU A 398 -11.06 -16.82 -2.50
CA LEU A 398 -9.90 -17.47 -1.89
C LEU A 398 -9.01 -18.06 -2.97
N THR A 399 -7.74 -17.68 -3.04
CA THR A 399 -6.72 -18.41 -3.83
C THR A 399 -5.96 -19.35 -2.91
N VAL A 400 -5.97 -20.65 -3.23
CA VAL A 400 -5.32 -21.69 -2.43
C VAL A 400 -3.89 -21.89 -2.93
N HIS A 401 -2.92 -21.30 -2.23
CA HIS A 401 -1.49 -21.38 -2.54
C HIS A 401 -0.82 -22.66 -2.05
N ASP A 402 -1.36 -23.26 -1.00
CA ASP A 402 -0.82 -24.45 -0.34
C ASP A 402 -1.94 -25.23 0.37
N TYR A 403 -1.60 -26.26 1.15
CA TYR A 403 -2.58 -27.12 1.81
C TYR A 403 -2.88 -26.72 3.26
N TYR A 404 -2.64 -25.46 3.66
CA TYR A 404 -2.94 -24.96 5.01
C TYR A 404 -4.36 -25.31 5.46
N TYR A 405 -5.36 -25.09 4.61
CA TYR A 405 -6.76 -25.40 4.91
C TYR A 405 -7.06 -26.90 5.07
N VAL A 406 -6.17 -27.79 4.66
CA VAL A 406 -6.30 -29.25 4.86
C VAL A 406 -5.53 -29.70 6.09
N CYS A 407 -4.35 -29.12 6.33
CA CYS A 407 -3.45 -29.46 7.43
C CYS A 407 -2.65 -28.21 7.85
N PRO A 408 -2.56 -27.90 9.15
CA PRO A 408 -1.82 -26.73 9.62
C PRO A 408 -0.30 -26.83 9.36
N ASN A 409 0.21 -28.01 9.02
CA ASN A 409 1.61 -28.21 8.59
C ASN A 409 1.87 -27.75 7.14
N VAL A 410 0.85 -27.29 6.39
CA VAL A 410 0.93 -26.72 5.03
C VAL A 410 1.36 -27.68 3.91
N LYS A 411 2.33 -28.56 4.15
CA LYS A 411 3.05 -29.35 3.15
C LYS A 411 2.50 -30.77 2.93
N LEU A 412 1.54 -31.19 3.77
CA LEU A 412 1.01 -32.57 3.79
C LEU A 412 2.10 -33.64 3.90
N TYR A 413 3.06 -33.43 4.79
CA TYR A 413 4.00 -34.45 5.23
C TYR A 413 3.68 -34.95 6.63
N ASP A 414 3.95 -36.24 6.84
CA ASP A 414 4.09 -36.75 8.19
C ASP A 414 5.48 -36.43 8.79
N HIS A 415 5.66 -36.80 10.06
CA HIS A 415 6.91 -36.61 10.79
C HIS A 415 8.10 -37.43 10.26
N GLU A 416 7.87 -38.39 9.34
CA GLU A 416 8.93 -39.16 8.67
C GLU A 416 9.28 -38.55 7.30
N GLY A 417 8.63 -37.45 6.90
CA GLY A 417 8.84 -36.82 5.60
C GLY A 417 8.13 -37.53 4.44
N LYS A 418 7.11 -38.37 4.70
CA LYS A 418 6.33 -39.04 3.66
C LYS A 418 5.08 -38.26 3.29
N PHE A 419 4.86 -38.10 1.99
CA PHE A 419 3.74 -37.33 1.47
C PHE A 419 2.39 -37.99 1.80
N CYS A 420 1.42 -37.19 2.26
CA CYS A 420 0.24 -37.71 2.94
C CYS A 420 -1.10 -37.12 2.43
N ALA A 421 -1.29 -36.96 1.13
CA ALA A 421 -2.50 -36.35 0.54
C ALA A 421 -3.82 -37.14 0.60
N HIS A 422 -3.82 -38.44 0.86
CA HIS A 422 -5.06 -39.23 0.84
C HIS A 422 -5.71 -39.40 2.23
N LEU A 423 -7.05 -39.46 2.23
CA LEU A 423 -7.87 -39.88 3.38
C LEU A 423 -7.58 -41.36 3.67
N GLY A 424 -6.78 -41.62 4.70
CA GLY A 424 -6.52 -42.97 5.23
C GLY A 424 -6.33 -42.90 6.74
N LYS A 425 -6.31 -44.06 7.43
CA LYS A 425 -5.96 -44.13 8.86
C LYS A 425 -4.50 -43.73 9.02
N LYS A 426 -4.25 -42.47 9.37
CA LYS A 426 -2.91 -41.90 9.62
C LYS A 426 -2.82 -41.45 11.06
N ASP A 427 -1.64 -41.58 11.65
CA ASP A 427 -1.36 -41.08 12.99
C ASP A 427 -1.05 -39.58 12.98
N CYS A 428 -2.05 -38.77 12.62
CA CYS A 428 -1.94 -37.31 12.62
C CYS A 428 -1.67 -36.76 14.03
N ALA A 429 -2.07 -37.46 15.09
CA ALA A 429 -1.82 -37.04 16.47
C ALA A 429 -0.32 -37.08 16.79
N SER A 430 0.38 -38.17 16.46
CA SER A 430 1.83 -38.24 16.61
C SER A 430 2.56 -37.28 15.68
N CYS A 431 2.09 -37.14 14.44
CA CYS A 431 2.66 -36.18 13.50
C CYS A 431 2.62 -34.76 14.07
N LEU A 432 1.43 -34.25 14.44
CA LEU A 432 1.27 -32.88 14.94
C LEU A 432 2.00 -32.65 16.27
N LYS A 433 2.15 -33.68 17.11
CA LYS A 433 3.02 -33.59 18.30
C LYS A 433 4.47 -33.33 17.90
N ASN A 434 5.00 -34.11 16.95
CA ASN A 434 6.40 -34.04 16.57
C ASN A 434 6.72 -32.81 15.69
N THR A 435 5.77 -32.36 14.87
CA THR A 435 5.99 -31.24 13.95
C THR A 435 5.56 -29.89 14.51
N MET A 436 4.57 -29.85 15.41
CA MET A 436 3.96 -28.61 15.91
C MET A 436 3.82 -28.54 17.43
N GLY A 437 4.24 -29.58 18.18
CA GLY A 437 4.08 -29.61 19.64
C GLY A 437 2.64 -29.82 20.14
N ILE A 438 1.71 -30.18 19.26
CA ILE A 438 0.30 -30.39 19.62
C ILE A 438 0.15 -31.72 20.34
N ALA A 439 -0.40 -31.71 21.55
CA ALA A 439 -0.49 -32.90 22.38
C ALA A 439 -1.40 -33.99 21.76
N LYS A 440 -1.00 -35.26 21.82
CA LYS A 440 -1.69 -36.39 21.15
C LYS A 440 -3.15 -36.58 21.57
N GLN A 441 -3.49 -36.19 22.80
CA GLN A 441 -4.85 -36.26 23.33
C GLN A 441 -5.80 -35.21 22.73
N VAL A 442 -5.27 -34.20 22.02
CA VAL A 442 -6.06 -33.18 21.35
C VAL A 442 -6.38 -33.66 19.93
N PRO A 443 -7.67 -33.83 19.55
CA PRO A 443 -8.06 -34.24 18.20
C PRO A 443 -7.96 -33.06 17.21
N TYR A 444 -6.81 -32.38 17.20
CA TYR A 444 -6.64 -31.07 16.58
C TYR A 444 -6.90 -31.09 15.07
N ILE A 445 -6.44 -32.11 14.35
CA ILE A 445 -6.63 -32.18 12.89
C ILE A 445 -8.11 -32.28 12.49
N ALA A 446 -8.94 -32.94 13.30
CA ALA A 446 -10.37 -33.06 13.03
C ALA A 446 -11.04 -31.70 13.23
N TYR A 447 -10.74 -31.03 14.35
CA TYR A 447 -11.22 -29.69 14.65
C TYR A 447 -10.75 -28.65 13.62
N TRP A 448 -9.47 -28.69 13.24
CA TRP A 448 -8.88 -27.85 12.19
C TRP A 448 -9.68 -27.95 10.89
N ARG A 449 -9.88 -29.17 10.38
CA ARG A 449 -10.59 -29.42 9.13
C ARG A 449 -12.06 -29.02 9.22
N GLU A 450 -12.70 -29.18 10.38
CA GLU A 450 -14.06 -28.70 10.60
C GLU A 450 -14.15 -27.17 10.52
N LYS A 451 -13.25 -26.45 11.18
CA LYS A 451 -13.19 -24.97 11.12
C LYS A 451 -12.87 -24.48 9.73
N CYS A 452 -11.88 -25.06 9.05
CA CYS A 452 -11.57 -24.76 7.65
C CYS A 452 -12.78 -25.02 6.74
N ARG A 453 -13.46 -26.17 6.89
CA ARG A 453 -14.69 -26.47 6.13
C ARG A 453 -15.74 -25.37 6.29
N SER A 454 -15.93 -24.87 7.52
CA SER A 454 -16.91 -23.82 7.81
C SER A 454 -16.59 -22.52 7.06
N VAL A 455 -15.33 -22.07 7.07
CA VAL A 455 -14.96 -20.81 6.38
C VAL A 455 -14.90 -20.95 4.87
N LEU A 456 -14.43 -22.10 4.35
CA LEU A 456 -14.40 -22.36 2.91
C LEU A 456 -15.81 -22.35 2.29
N LYS A 457 -16.82 -22.79 3.05
CA LYS A 457 -18.22 -22.70 2.62
C LYS A 457 -18.72 -21.26 2.48
N LYS A 458 -18.11 -20.30 3.18
CA LYS A 458 -18.47 -18.87 3.08
C LYS A 458 -17.86 -18.19 1.86
N CYS A 459 -16.82 -18.78 1.25
CA CYS A 459 -16.24 -18.25 0.01
C CYS A 459 -17.27 -18.29 -1.13
N ARG A 460 -17.30 -17.22 -1.92
CA ARG A 460 -18.05 -17.14 -3.18
C ARG A 460 -17.40 -18.03 -4.24
N LYS A 461 -16.07 -17.96 -4.35
CA LYS A 461 -15.27 -18.79 -5.26
C LYS A 461 -13.95 -19.17 -4.58
N ILE A 462 -13.46 -20.37 -4.91
CA ILE A 462 -12.15 -20.86 -4.48
C ILE A 462 -11.33 -21.14 -5.74
N ILE A 463 -10.20 -20.46 -5.86
CA ILE A 463 -9.30 -20.50 -6.99
C ILE A 463 -8.12 -21.40 -6.62
N PHE A 464 -7.82 -22.35 -7.51
CA PHE A 464 -6.66 -23.22 -7.39
C PHE A 464 -5.68 -22.93 -8.53
N PRO A 465 -4.37 -22.97 -8.27
CA PRO A 465 -3.37 -22.78 -9.32
C PRO A 465 -3.20 -23.99 -10.24
N SER A 466 -3.72 -25.16 -9.87
CA SER A 466 -3.69 -26.37 -10.70
C SER A 466 -4.84 -27.34 -10.36
N GLU A 467 -5.18 -28.20 -11.31
CA GLU A 467 -6.14 -29.30 -11.09
C GLU A 467 -5.64 -30.30 -10.04
N ALA A 468 -4.33 -30.53 -9.95
CA ALA A 468 -3.75 -31.42 -8.95
C ALA A 468 -4.02 -30.89 -7.51
N ALA A 469 -3.74 -29.61 -7.26
CA ALA A 469 -4.02 -28.97 -5.97
C ALA A 469 -5.52 -29.01 -5.65
N ARG A 470 -6.37 -28.71 -6.65
CA ARG A 470 -7.83 -28.77 -6.53
C ARG A 470 -8.31 -30.16 -6.14
N ASN A 471 -7.84 -31.21 -6.82
CA ASN A 471 -8.25 -32.58 -6.57
C ASN A 471 -7.85 -33.06 -5.17
N ILE A 472 -6.63 -32.71 -4.71
CA ILE A 472 -6.19 -33.03 -3.34
C ILE A 472 -7.12 -32.38 -2.31
N VAL A 473 -7.40 -31.08 -2.42
CA VAL A 473 -8.24 -30.36 -1.46
C VAL A 473 -9.70 -30.85 -1.51
N LEU A 474 -10.25 -31.10 -2.71
CA LEU A 474 -11.60 -31.68 -2.87
C LEU A 474 -11.70 -33.11 -2.34
N GLY A 475 -10.59 -33.84 -2.24
CA GLY A 475 -10.54 -35.11 -1.53
C GLY A 475 -10.95 -34.98 -0.05
N PHE A 476 -10.68 -33.84 0.59
CA PHE A 476 -11.07 -33.56 1.98
C PHE A 476 -12.41 -32.80 2.09
N TYR A 477 -12.75 -32.02 1.07
CA TYR A 477 -13.92 -31.14 1.03
C TYR A 477 -14.71 -31.30 -0.29
N PRO A 478 -15.26 -32.49 -0.59
CA PRO A 478 -15.90 -32.76 -1.88
C PRO A 478 -17.10 -31.86 -2.16
N GLU A 479 -17.78 -31.37 -1.12
CA GLU A 479 -18.93 -30.47 -1.21
C GLU A 479 -18.60 -29.09 -1.78
N LEU A 480 -17.32 -28.72 -1.87
CA LEU A 480 -16.89 -27.41 -2.39
C LEU A 480 -16.75 -27.38 -3.91
N LYS A 481 -16.89 -28.51 -4.61
CA LYS A 481 -16.59 -28.68 -6.04
C LYS A 481 -17.14 -27.56 -6.92
N ASP A 482 -18.41 -27.19 -6.74
CA ASP A 482 -19.10 -26.20 -7.59
C ASP A 482 -18.62 -24.75 -7.35
N LYS A 483 -17.98 -24.50 -6.20
CA LYS A 483 -17.36 -23.22 -5.86
C LYS A 483 -15.94 -23.08 -6.37
N THR A 484 -15.35 -24.15 -6.89
CA THR A 484 -13.94 -24.15 -7.30
C THR A 484 -13.74 -23.70 -8.74
N THR A 485 -12.56 -23.16 -9.04
CA THR A 485 -12.06 -22.95 -10.41
C THR A 485 -10.55 -23.10 -10.41
N VAL A 486 -9.96 -23.41 -11.56
CA VAL A 486 -8.51 -23.46 -11.73
C VAL A 486 -8.07 -22.25 -12.55
N ILE A 487 -7.20 -21.43 -11.98
CA ILE A 487 -6.56 -20.29 -12.64
C ILE A 487 -5.07 -20.36 -12.29
N GLU A 488 -4.25 -20.66 -13.30
CA GLU A 488 -2.79 -20.72 -13.17
C GLU A 488 -2.22 -19.35 -12.79
N HIS A 489 -1.10 -19.32 -12.05
CA HIS A 489 -0.42 -18.05 -11.77
C HIS A 489 0.17 -17.44 -13.06
N GLY A 490 0.11 -16.11 -13.15
CA GLY A 490 0.75 -15.32 -14.20
C GLY A 490 2.26 -15.24 -14.04
N SER A 491 2.92 -14.64 -15.03
CA SER A 491 4.37 -14.40 -15.01
C SER A 491 4.67 -13.14 -15.82
N ASP A 492 5.19 -12.12 -15.16
CA ASP A 492 5.56 -10.82 -15.75
C ASP A 492 7.05 -10.80 -16.11
N ILE A 493 7.57 -11.88 -16.73
CA ILE A 493 8.97 -11.89 -17.18
C ILE A 493 9.06 -10.94 -18.39
N GLU A 494 9.24 -9.66 -18.10
CA GLU A 494 9.80 -8.71 -19.03
C GLU A 494 11.28 -9.07 -19.21
N ILE A 495 11.68 -9.27 -20.46
CA ILE A 495 13.09 -9.38 -20.82
C ILE A 495 13.73 -8.06 -20.40
N SER A 496 14.68 -8.10 -19.46
CA SER A 496 15.35 -6.90 -18.94
C SER A 496 15.85 -6.03 -20.10
N THR A 497 15.12 -4.97 -20.43
CA THR A 497 15.60 -3.96 -21.35
C THR A 497 16.56 -3.09 -20.58
N ILE A 498 17.81 -3.09 -21.04
CA ILE A 498 18.80 -2.06 -20.73
C ILE A 498 18.07 -0.71 -20.88
N LYS A 499 18.03 0.10 -19.82
CA LYS A 499 17.43 1.43 -19.88
C LYS A 499 18.35 2.32 -20.72
N GLU A 500 18.03 2.47 -21.99
CA GLU A 500 18.64 3.50 -22.84
C GLU A 500 18.09 4.89 -22.44
N GLY A 501 18.99 5.88 -22.29
CA GLY A 501 18.61 7.29 -22.11
C GLY A 501 18.74 7.89 -20.71
N MET A 502 19.30 7.20 -19.71
CA MET A 502 19.64 7.81 -18.41
C MET A 502 20.97 8.58 -18.49
N LEU A 503 21.00 9.82 -17.97
CA LEU A 503 22.24 10.60 -17.83
C LEU A 503 23.12 10.01 -16.71
N ILE A 504 24.35 9.64 -17.08
CA ILE A 504 25.38 9.13 -16.16
C ILE A 504 26.36 10.26 -15.84
N GLU A 505 26.53 10.59 -14.56
CA GLU A 505 27.45 11.62 -14.07
C GLU A 505 28.43 11.02 -13.06
N SER A 506 29.72 11.35 -13.17
CA SER A 506 30.71 10.96 -12.15
C SER A 506 30.60 11.88 -10.92
N SER A 507 30.57 11.30 -9.72
CA SER A 507 30.51 12.06 -8.47
C SER A 507 31.50 11.51 -7.44
N ALA A 508 32.34 12.39 -6.89
CA ALA A 508 33.26 12.05 -5.81
C ALA A 508 32.54 11.77 -4.47
N GLN A 509 31.25 12.12 -4.36
CA GLN A 509 30.40 11.84 -3.20
C GLN A 509 29.91 10.37 -3.19
N VAL A 510 29.99 9.68 -4.33
CA VAL A 510 29.67 8.26 -4.40
C VAL A 510 30.88 7.47 -3.93
N LYS A 511 30.75 6.83 -2.77
CA LYS A 511 31.76 5.95 -2.20
C LYS A 511 31.31 4.51 -2.37
N PHE A 512 32.24 3.63 -2.73
CA PHE A 512 31.93 2.22 -2.87
C PHE A 512 33.13 1.34 -2.56
N TYR A 513 32.83 0.07 -2.31
CA TYR A 513 33.80 -1.00 -2.20
C TYR A 513 33.16 -2.29 -2.70
N LEU A 514 33.93 -3.12 -3.41
CA LEU A 514 33.47 -4.41 -3.89
C LEU A 514 34.12 -5.51 -3.03
N ASP A 515 33.31 -6.21 -2.23
CA ASP A 515 33.77 -7.35 -1.42
C ASP A 515 34.10 -8.56 -2.30
N ALA A 516 33.41 -8.67 -3.44
CA ALA A 516 33.65 -9.69 -4.44
C ALA A 516 33.36 -9.12 -5.83
N ILE A 517 34.23 -9.43 -6.79
CA ILE A 517 34.14 -8.99 -8.18
C ILE A 517 34.10 -10.25 -9.06
N PHE A 518 33.22 -10.23 -10.04
CA PHE A 518 33.14 -11.28 -11.04
C PHE A 518 34.48 -11.48 -11.77
N GLY A 519 34.87 -12.73 -12.01
CA GLY A 519 36.15 -13.07 -12.65
C GLY A 519 37.29 -13.39 -11.68
N ASP A 520 37.09 -13.19 -10.37
CA ASP A 520 38.00 -13.71 -9.34
C ASP A 520 37.73 -15.20 -9.07
N ALA A 521 38.78 -15.96 -8.73
CA ALA A 521 38.75 -17.43 -8.61
C ALA A 521 37.74 -17.97 -7.57
N GLU A 522 37.32 -17.15 -6.60
CA GLU A 522 36.31 -17.50 -5.59
C GLU A 522 34.88 -17.06 -5.94
N TYR A 523 34.72 -16.11 -6.88
CA TYR A 523 33.44 -15.44 -7.18
C TYR A 523 33.24 -15.32 -8.70
N GLU A 524 32.99 -16.46 -9.35
CA GLU A 524 33.01 -16.52 -10.81
C GLU A 524 31.97 -15.57 -11.47
N ASN A 525 30.79 -15.40 -10.88
CA ASN A 525 29.66 -14.68 -11.51
C ASN A 525 28.84 -13.81 -10.53
N ILE A 526 29.32 -13.60 -9.29
CA ILE A 526 28.66 -12.74 -8.31
C ILE A 526 29.52 -11.52 -8.09
N THR A 527 28.90 -10.35 -8.14
CA THR A 527 29.50 -9.11 -7.64
C THR A 527 28.71 -8.66 -6.44
N LYS A 528 29.39 -8.36 -5.34
CA LYS A 528 28.78 -7.77 -4.15
C LYS A 528 29.72 -6.79 -3.48
N GLY A 529 29.13 -5.85 -2.77
CA GLY A 529 29.87 -4.73 -2.20
C GLY A 529 28.94 -3.83 -1.41
N TRP A 530 29.41 -2.60 -1.21
CA TRP A 530 28.58 -1.51 -0.74
C TRP A 530 28.82 -0.26 -1.59
N VAL A 531 27.78 0.53 -1.79
CA VAL A 531 27.83 1.84 -2.44
C VAL A 531 26.89 2.79 -1.71
N TYR A 532 27.36 4.00 -1.44
CA TYR A 532 26.56 5.05 -0.84
C TYR A 532 26.90 6.43 -1.39
N LEU A 533 25.92 7.33 -1.32
CA LEU A 533 26.08 8.76 -1.54
C LEU A 533 26.28 9.44 -0.19
N GLU A 534 27.43 10.10 -0.04
CA GLU A 534 27.83 10.78 1.19
C GLU A 534 26.89 11.93 1.54
N GLY A 535 26.45 12.00 2.80
CA GLY A 535 25.58 13.09 3.30
C GLY A 535 24.11 12.98 2.89
N VAL A 536 23.68 11.83 2.35
CA VAL A 536 22.31 11.56 1.93
C VAL A 536 21.80 10.28 2.61
N ASP A 537 20.49 10.19 2.84
CA ASP A 537 19.86 8.94 3.27
C ASP A 537 19.87 7.92 2.11
N ASN A 538 20.59 6.81 2.30
CA ASN A 538 20.76 5.79 1.26
C ASN A 538 19.67 4.72 1.29
N SER A 539 18.69 4.83 2.21
CA SER A 539 17.67 3.80 2.43
C SER A 539 16.84 3.47 1.19
N ASN A 540 16.62 4.46 0.31
CA ASN A 540 15.79 4.32 -0.89
C ASN A 540 16.55 4.47 -2.20
N LEU A 541 17.88 4.57 -2.17
CA LEU A 541 18.67 4.73 -3.40
C LEU A 541 18.83 3.38 -4.11
N LYS A 542 18.45 3.36 -5.38
CA LYS A 542 18.72 2.22 -6.28
C LYS A 542 20.22 2.17 -6.58
N LYS A 543 20.76 0.96 -6.65
CA LYS A 543 22.18 0.70 -6.77
C LYS A 543 22.45 0.02 -8.10
N TYR A 544 23.60 0.34 -8.67
CA TYR A 544 23.97 -0.13 -10.00
C TYR A 544 25.44 -0.52 -10.02
N LEU A 545 25.75 -1.54 -10.82
CA LEU A 545 27.11 -1.80 -11.29
C LEU A 545 27.28 -1.13 -12.64
N TYR A 546 28.30 -0.29 -12.76
CA TYR A 546 28.71 0.34 -14.01
C TYR A 546 29.93 -0.38 -14.54
N VAL A 547 29.89 -0.86 -15.79
CA VAL A 547 31.01 -1.56 -16.42
C VAL A 547 31.27 -0.98 -17.79
N ARG A 548 32.54 -0.72 -18.11
CA ARG A 548 32.97 -0.29 -19.44
C ARG A 548 34.18 -1.08 -19.93
N ASN A 549 34.43 -1.15 -21.23
CA ASN A 549 35.70 -1.62 -21.78
C ASN A 549 36.65 -0.47 -22.14
N GLU A 550 37.82 -0.83 -22.68
CA GLU A 550 38.84 0.11 -23.19
C GLU A 550 38.34 1.00 -24.34
N GLU A 551 37.38 0.50 -25.12
CA GLU A 551 36.79 1.20 -26.27
C GLU A 551 35.65 2.16 -25.87
N GLY A 552 35.32 2.23 -24.58
CA GLY A 552 34.28 3.11 -24.05
C GLY A 552 32.85 2.57 -24.19
N LYS A 553 32.67 1.30 -24.57
CA LYS A 553 31.36 0.64 -24.53
C LYS A 553 30.99 0.39 -23.07
N GLU A 554 29.83 0.87 -22.65
CA GLU A 554 29.37 0.85 -21.25
C GLU A 554 28.07 0.06 -21.07
N VAL A 555 27.91 -0.51 -19.88
CA VAL A 555 26.73 -1.26 -19.44
C VAL A 555 26.47 -0.90 -17.99
N VAL A 556 25.20 -0.56 -17.68
CA VAL A 556 24.76 -0.27 -16.32
C VAL A 556 23.73 -1.31 -15.91
N ILE A 557 24.00 -1.99 -14.78
CA ILE A 557 23.20 -3.12 -14.34
C ILE A 557 22.62 -2.81 -12.96
N PRO A 558 21.29 -2.85 -12.77
CA PRO A 558 20.69 -2.69 -11.46
C PRO A 558 21.10 -3.84 -10.53
N ALA A 559 21.46 -3.49 -9.30
CA ALA A 559 21.87 -4.39 -8.24
C ALA A 559 20.82 -4.46 -7.12
N GLU A 560 20.74 -5.62 -6.47
CA GLU A 560 19.87 -5.82 -5.31
C GLU A 560 20.48 -5.18 -4.07
N SER A 561 19.65 -4.61 -3.20
CA SER A 561 20.12 -3.99 -1.97
C SER A 561 20.30 -5.04 -0.87
N GLU A 562 21.34 -4.85 -0.06
CA GLU A 562 21.64 -5.68 1.10
C GLU A 562 21.91 -4.79 2.31
N ILE A 563 21.48 -5.25 3.49
CA ILE A 563 21.76 -4.56 4.75
C ILE A 563 23.21 -4.83 5.16
N ARG A 564 23.97 -3.77 5.45
CA ARG A 564 25.37 -3.82 5.89
C ARG A 564 25.57 -3.06 7.20
N GLU A 565 25.22 -3.73 8.30
CA GLU A 565 25.39 -3.16 9.64
C GLU A 565 26.86 -2.92 10.00
N ASP A 566 27.76 -3.77 9.52
CA ASP A 566 29.20 -3.63 9.66
C ASP A 566 29.72 -2.32 9.03
N VAL A 567 29.23 -1.97 7.83
CA VAL A 567 29.59 -0.70 7.17
C VAL A 567 29.00 0.48 7.92
N CYS A 568 27.74 0.37 8.38
CA CYS A 568 27.10 1.39 9.19
C CYS A 568 27.86 1.69 10.49
N GLN A 569 28.40 0.67 11.17
CA GLN A 569 29.20 0.83 12.39
C GLN A 569 30.50 1.60 12.14
N VAL A 570 31.19 1.29 11.03
CA VAL A 570 32.44 1.98 10.66
C VAL A 570 32.20 3.44 10.28
N LEU A 571 31.03 3.76 9.70
CA LEU A 571 30.65 5.11 9.28
C LEU A 571 29.94 5.93 10.38
N GLY A 572 30.15 5.58 11.65
CA GLY A 572 29.68 6.34 12.81
C GLY A 572 28.24 6.05 13.25
N GLU A 573 27.74 4.83 12.98
CA GLU A 573 26.40 4.35 13.36
C GLU A 573 25.23 5.17 12.80
N ASN A 574 25.46 5.98 11.76
CA ASN A 574 24.37 6.70 11.11
C ASN A 574 23.48 5.73 10.31
N PRO A 575 22.20 5.56 10.68
CA PRO A 575 21.30 4.59 10.06
C PRO A 575 21.10 4.79 8.55
N TRP A 576 21.39 5.98 8.02
CA TRP A 576 21.36 6.29 6.59
C TRP A 576 22.21 5.36 5.75
N TYR A 577 23.29 4.81 6.30
CA TYR A 577 24.21 3.93 5.58
C TYR A 577 23.92 2.44 5.77
N LYS A 578 22.91 2.07 6.56
CA LYS A 578 22.57 0.66 6.83
C LYS A 578 22.20 -0.12 5.56
N ASN A 579 21.58 0.55 4.59
CA ASN A 579 21.14 -0.04 3.33
C ASN A 579 22.10 0.22 2.16
N CYS A 580 23.40 0.36 2.43
CA CYS A 580 24.41 0.63 1.38
C CYS A 580 24.89 -0.62 0.64
N GLY A 581 24.64 -1.81 1.18
CA GLY A 581 25.08 -3.07 0.57
C GLY A 581 24.39 -3.34 -0.76
N PHE A 582 25.07 -4.08 -1.64
CA PHE A 582 24.46 -4.61 -2.84
C PHE A 582 25.08 -5.92 -3.31
N TRP A 583 24.31 -6.67 -4.10
CA TRP A 583 24.80 -7.82 -4.86
C TRP A 583 24.08 -7.94 -6.21
N LEU A 584 24.71 -8.59 -7.18
CA LEU A 584 24.12 -8.97 -8.47
C LEU A 584 24.81 -10.19 -9.07
N ASN A 585 24.10 -10.92 -9.92
CA ASN A 585 24.73 -11.86 -10.84
C ASN A 585 25.20 -11.15 -12.09
N VAL A 586 26.38 -11.54 -12.55
CA VAL A 586 27.01 -11.04 -13.76
C VAL A 586 26.75 -12.05 -14.85
N VAL A 587 25.89 -11.66 -15.79
CA VAL A 587 25.68 -12.43 -17.02
C VAL A 587 26.78 -12.05 -18.00
N LYS A 588 27.78 -12.91 -18.22
CA LYS A 588 29.02 -12.53 -18.93
C LYS A 588 28.75 -12.02 -20.35
N SER A 589 27.76 -12.58 -21.04
CA SER A 589 27.39 -12.18 -22.40
C SER A 589 26.82 -10.76 -22.51
N LYS A 590 26.42 -10.13 -21.39
CA LYS A 590 25.95 -8.73 -21.38
C LYS A 590 27.07 -7.72 -21.32
N PHE A 591 28.32 -8.14 -21.08
CA PHE A 591 29.46 -7.24 -20.93
C PHE A 591 30.22 -7.05 -22.24
N PRO A 592 30.87 -5.89 -22.41
CA PRO A 592 31.73 -5.67 -23.56
C PRO A 592 32.96 -6.58 -23.52
N GLU A 593 33.49 -6.98 -24.69
CA GLU A 593 34.70 -7.80 -24.75
C GLU A 593 35.95 -6.96 -24.41
N GLY A 594 36.99 -7.64 -23.90
CA GLY A 594 38.28 -7.04 -23.57
C GLY A 594 38.48 -6.73 -22.09
N ARG A 595 39.43 -5.85 -21.78
CA ARG A 595 39.68 -5.39 -20.40
C ARG A 595 38.51 -4.54 -19.91
N LEU A 596 38.00 -4.89 -18.74
CA LEU A 596 36.82 -4.27 -18.15
C LEU A 596 37.23 -3.34 -17.01
N TYR A 597 36.52 -2.22 -16.89
CA TYR A 597 36.63 -1.28 -15.79
C TYR A 597 35.28 -1.19 -15.10
N VAL A 598 35.27 -1.44 -13.79
CA VAL A 598 34.05 -1.57 -13.00
C VAL A 598 33.98 -0.49 -11.93
N SER A 599 32.83 0.14 -11.79
CA SER A 599 32.50 1.08 -10.72
C SER A 599 31.11 0.78 -10.16
N ALA A 600 30.79 1.32 -8.99
CA ALA A 600 29.42 1.29 -8.47
C ALA A 600 28.76 2.67 -8.64
N ALA A 601 27.43 2.66 -8.76
CA ALA A 601 26.63 3.86 -8.94
C ALA A 601 25.32 3.80 -8.16
N VAL A 602 24.74 4.97 -7.91
CA VAL A 602 23.41 5.13 -7.29
C VAL A 602 22.52 6.02 -8.14
N GLU A 603 21.22 5.76 -8.15
CA GLU A 603 20.25 6.66 -8.80
C GLU A 603 19.64 7.63 -7.81
N LYS A 604 19.67 8.91 -8.16
CA LYS A 604 19.05 10.01 -7.41
C LYS A 604 18.43 10.99 -8.40
N ASP A 605 17.17 11.37 -8.16
CA ASP A 605 16.43 12.36 -8.96
C ASP A 605 16.44 12.05 -10.48
N GLY A 606 16.37 10.76 -10.84
CA GLY A 606 16.39 10.29 -12.23
C GLY A 606 17.77 10.30 -12.92
N LYS A 607 18.85 10.58 -12.18
CA LYS A 607 20.23 10.54 -12.67
C LYS A 607 21.02 9.40 -12.03
N ILE A 608 21.92 8.78 -12.79
CA ILE A 608 22.85 7.78 -12.27
C ILE A 608 24.16 8.48 -11.89
N LEU A 609 24.49 8.48 -10.61
CA LEU A 609 25.74 9.02 -10.08
C LEU A 609 26.74 7.88 -9.91
N LYS A 610 27.81 7.85 -10.71
CA LYS A 610 28.87 6.83 -10.62
C LYS A 610 30.04 7.28 -9.77
N GLY A 611 30.67 6.34 -9.08
CA GLY A 611 31.95 6.57 -8.41
C GLY A 611 33.03 7.04 -9.39
N THR A 612 33.96 7.86 -8.89
CA THR A 612 35.12 8.30 -9.69
C THR A 612 36.20 7.22 -9.81
N GLU A 613 36.20 6.26 -8.90
CA GLU A 613 37.14 5.14 -8.91
C GLU A 613 36.61 3.99 -9.78
N GLU A 614 37.53 3.30 -10.46
CA GLU A 614 37.24 2.15 -11.31
C GLU A 614 38.24 1.03 -11.03
N ILE A 615 37.75 -0.21 -10.98
CA ILE A 615 38.55 -1.41 -10.74
C ILE A 615 38.72 -2.15 -12.08
N GLU A 616 39.97 -2.42 -12.46
CA GLU A 616 40.30 -3.14 -13.70
C GLU A 616 40.18 -4.66 -13.50
N ILE A 617 39.47 -5.34 -14.41
CA ILE A 617 39.36 -6.80 -14.48
C ILE A 617 40.08 -7.27 -15.74
N THR A 618 41.16 -8.02 -15.56
CA THR A 618 42.08 -8.44 -16.64
C THR A 618 41.85 -9.87 -17.14
N ASN A 619 41.13 -10.71 -16.39
CA ASN A 619 40.93 -12.14 -16.69
C ASN A 619 39.48 -12.51 -17.09
N PHE A 620 38.76 -11.63 -17.77
CA PHE A 620 37.42 -11.94 -18.27
C PHE A 620 37.50 -12.74 -19.57
N GLN A 621 37.55 -14.08 -19.47
CA GLN A 621 37.48 -14.98 -20.61
C GLN A 621 36.13 -15.70 -20.68
N GLU A 622 35.53 -15.77 -21.88
CA GLU A 622 34.48 -16.75 -22.16
C GLU A 622 35.06 -18.15 -21.95
N ASN A 623 34.59 -18.86 -20.93
CA ASN A 623 34.86 -20.28 -20.78
C ASN A 623 34.09 -21.04 -21.89
N ARG A 624 34.71 -21.18 -23.07
CA ARG A 624 34.27 -22.17 -24.06
C ARG A 624 34.69 -23.55 -23.59
N GLN A 625 33.87 -24.15 -22.73
CA GLN A 625 34.01 -25.55 -22.35
C GLN A 625 33.55 -26.49 -23.48
N GLU A 626 34.17 -27.67 -23.52
CA GLU A 626 33.77 -28.80 -24.39
C GLU A 626 32.29 -29.17 -24.21
N LYS A 627 31.71 -29.84 -25.22
CA LYS A 627 30.32 -30.33 -25.20
C LYS A 627 30.09 -31.38 -24.10
N THR A 628 29.86 -30.92 -22.88
CA THR A 628 29.30 -31.69 -21.75
C THR A 628 27.78 -31.48 -21.70
N PHE A 629 27.04 -32.47 -21.21
CA PHE A 629 25.58 -32.36 -21.07
C PHE A 629 25.28 -31.68 -19.72
N ARG A 630 24.65 -30.51 -19.75
CA ARG A 630 24.52 -29.64 -18.58
C ARG A 630 23.14 -29.72 -17.97
N VAL A 631 23.08 -30.18 -16.73
CA VAL A 631 21.83 -30.42 -15.99
C VAL A 631 21.72 -29.42 -14.85
N ALA A 632 20.61 -28.70 -14.79
CA ALA A 632 20.37 -27.67 -13.78
C ALA A 632 19.26 -28.04 -12.79
N PHE A 633 19.41 -27.58 -11.56
CA PHE A 633 18.35 -27.49 -10.56
C PHE A 633 17.99 -26.01 -10.36
N LEU A 634 16.69 -25.69 -10.39
CA LEU A 634 16.20 -24.31 -10.40
C LEU A 634 15.39 -23.99 -9.13
N GLY A 635 15.69 -22.85 -8.51
CA GLY A 635 14.97 -22.30 -7.36
C GLY A 635 15.57 -22.66 -5.99
N GLY A 636 14.90 -22.26 -4.91
CA GLY A 636 15.38 -22.52 -3.55
C GLY A 636 15.44 -24.01 -3.21
N LEU A 637 16.64 -24.58 -3.13
CA LEU A 637 16.88 -26.00 -2.87
C LEU A 637 16.97 -26.29 -1.37
N VAL A 638 15.87 -26.83 -0.86
CA VAL A 638 15.73 -27.41 0.48
C VAL A 638 15.32 -28.88 0.34
N PRO A 639 15.43 -29.71 1.41
CA PRO A 639 15.09 -31.14 1.32
C PRO A 639 13.72 -31.43 0.71
N ALA A 640 12.71 -30.61 1.06
CA ALA A 640 11.35 -30.73 0.51
C ALA A 640 11.27 -30.44 -1.01
N LYS A 641 12.17 -29.61 -1.54
CA LYS A 641 12.29 -29.29 -2.97
C LYS A 641 13.31 -30.16 -3.71
N GLY A 642 13.76 -31.26 -3.09
CA GLY A 642 14.59 -32.26 -3.75
C GLY A 642 16.10 -32.08 -3.62
N SER A 643 16.60 -31.21 -2.73
CA SER A 643 18.06 -31.01 -2.55
C SER A 643 18.81 -32.31 -2.23
N SER A 644 18.24 -33.15 -1.37
CA SER A 644 18.78 -34.49 -1.07
C SER A 644 18.86 -35.39 -2.31
N VAL A 645 17.84 -35.39 -3.17
CA VAL A 645 17.85 -36.17 -4.43
C VAL A 645 18.91 -35.62 -5.38
N ALA A 646 18.99 -34.29 -5.51
CA ALA A 646 20.01 -33.62 -6.31
C ALA A 646 21.42 -34.00 -5.83
N LEU A 647 21.67 -33.95 -4.52
CA LEU A 647 22.95 -34.35 -3.93
C LEU A 647 23.28 -35.82 -4.21
N ASP A 648 22.32 -36.73 -4.04
CA ASP A 648 22.50 -38.15 -4.31
C ASP A 648 22.77 -38.44 -5.79
N MET A 649 22.19 -37.66 -6.71
CA MET A 649 22.48 -37.71 -8.15
C MET A 649 23.90 -37.22 -8.47
N ILE A 650 24.30 -36.07 -7.89
CA ILE A 650 25.64 -35.50 -8.08
C ILE A 650 26.71 -36.49 -7.59
N ARG A 651 26.46 -37.16 -6.46
CA ARG A 651 27.35 -38.17 -5.87
C ARG A 651 27.61 -39.39 -6.75
N GLN A 652 26.74 -39.68 -7.71
CA GLN A 652 26.97 -40.77 -8.66
C GLN A 652 28.18 -40.51 -9.58
N ASN A 653 28.65 -39.26 -9.67
CA ASN A 653 29.81 -38.85 -10.46
C ASN A 653 29.77 -39.37 -11.91
N ALA A 654 28.60 -39.26 -12.54
CA ALA A 654 28.38 -39.75 -13.89
C ALA A 654 29.22 -38.97 -14.92
N SER A 655 29.91 -39.71 -15.80
CA SER A 655 30.85 -39.13 -16.75
C SER A 655 30.17 -38.24 -17.80
N GLY A 656 30.73 -37.04 -18.00
CA GLY A 656 30.29 -36.06 -18.99
C GLY A 656 28.93 -35.43 -18.69
N ILE A 657 28.52 -35.37 -17.43
CA ILE A 657 27.42 -34.55 -16.93
C ILE A 657 27.99 -33.48 -16.01
N GLU A 658 27.60 -32.23 -16.25
CA GLU A 658 27.87 -31.10 -15.37
C GLU A 658 26.57 -30.66 -14.69
N TRP A 659 26.67 -30.39 -13.40
CA TRP A 659 25.55 -30.07 -12.52
C TRP A 659 25.55 -28.59 -12.18
N TYR A 660 24.43 -27.93 -12.40
CA TYR A 660 24.24 -26.52 -12.09
C TYR A 660 23.15 -26.34 -11.05
N VAL A 661 23.39 -25.46 -10.08
CA VAL A 661 22.40 -25.11 -9.06
C VAL A 661 22.14 -23.61 -9.10
N PHE A 662 20.94 -23.24 -9.55
CA PHE A 662 20.44 -21.87 -9.56
C PHE A 662 19.44 -21.68 -8.42
N GLY A 663 19.68 -20.70 -7.56
CA GLY A 663 18.86 -20.39 -6.40
C GLY A 663 19.60 -20.56 -5.07
N GLN A 664 18.95 -20.15 -3.99
CA GLN A 664 19.48 -20.32 -2.64
C GLN A 664 19.49 -21.80 -2.24
N ILE A 665 20.62 -22.27 -1.70
CA ILE A 665 20.77 -23.64 -1.19
C ILE A 665 20.53 -23.62 0.33
N GLY A 666 19.34 -24.03 0.75
CA GLY A 666 18.98 -24.16 2.17
C GLY A 666 19.35 -25.53 2.77
N ASP A 667 19.93 -26.42 1.98
CA ASP A 667 20.45 -27.71 2.42
C ASP A 667 21.94 -27.59 2.79
N ALA A 668 22.25 -27.78 4.07
CA ALA A 668 23.61 -27.60 4.59
C ALA A 668 24.62 -28.59 3.98
N GLU A 669 24.18 -29.79 3.61
CA GLU A 669 25.04 -30.82 3.05
C GLU A 669 25.38 -30.48 1.60
N LEU A 670 24.37 -30.18 0.77
CA LEU A 670 24.58 -29.73 -0.60
C LEU A 670 25.35 -28.41 -0.65
N SER A 671 25.10 -27.48 0.29
CA SER A 671 25.82 -26.21 0.39
C SER A 671 27.32 -26.42 0.60
N ARG A 672 27.73 -27.37 1.44
CA ARG A 672 29.14 -27.66 1.74
C ARG A 672 29.80 -28.64 0.77
N TYR A 673 29.02 -29.41 0.02
CA TYR A 673 29.54 -30.43 -0.88
C TYR A 673 30.26 -29.81 -2.10
N TYR A 674 31.46 -30.27 -2.40
CA TYR A 674 32.23 -29.82 -3.57
C TYR A 674 32.50 -31.00 -4.49
N ALA A 675 32.29 -30.78 -5.79
CA ALA A 675 32.67 -31.72 -6.84
C ALA A 675 33.14 -30.92 -8.08
N PRO A 676 34.14 -31.41 -8.84
CA PRO A 676 34.65 -30.70 -10.01
C PRO A 676 33.61 -30.42 -11.10
N ASN A 677 32.55 -31.22 -11.16
CA ASN A 677 31.44 -31.07 -12.11
C ASN A 677 30.18 -30.46 -11.48
N LEU A 678 30.29 -29.77 -10.34
CA LEU A 678 29.19 -29.09 -9.67
C LEU A 678 29.43 -27.58 -9.60
N HIS A 679 28.54 -26.83 -10.23
CA HIS A 679 28.55 -25.37 -10.31
C HIS A 679 27.36 -24.80 -9.52
N LYS A 680 27.63 -23.98 -8.52
CA LYS A 680 26.61 -23.33 -7.68
C LYS A 680 26.54 -21.86 -8.06
N ILE A 681 25.52 -21.48 -8.82
CA ILE A 681 25.38 -20.13 -9.36
C ILE A 681 24.82 -19.17 -8.30
N GLY A 682 23.99 -19.67 -7.39
CA GLY A 682 23.41 -18.87 -6.30
C GLY A 682 22.06 -18.24 -6.66
N PRO A 683 21.51 -17.37 -5.79
CA PRO A 683 20.20 -16.74 -6.00
C PRO A 683 20.19 -15.88 -7.27
N TYR A 684 19.03 -15.73 -7.93
CA TYR A 684 18.88 -14.98 -9.18
C TYR A 684 17.57 -14.19 -9.19
N ARG A 685 17.48 -13.15 -10.03
CA ARG A 685 16.22 -12.45 -10.31
C ARG A 685 15.43 -13.15 -11.42
N ARG A 686 14.09 -13.10 -11.35
CA ARG A 686 13.23 -13.81 -12.32
C ARG A 686 13.48 -13.34 -13.75
N GLU A 687 13.82 -12.07 -13.95
CA GLU A 687 14.19 -11.50 -15.24
C GLU A 687 15.57 -11.92 -15.76
N GLU A 688 16.49 -12.34 -14.88
CA GLU A 688 17.84 -12.77 -15.25
C GLU A 688 17.91 -14.23 -15.66
N ILE A 689 16.95 -15.05 -15.20
CA ILE A 689 17.08 -16.51 -15.30
C ILE A 689 17.21 -16.99 -16.73
N GLY A 690 16.54 -16.33 -17.68
CA GLY A 690 16.63 -16.71 -19.09
C GLY A 690 18.01 -16.47 -19.69
N ASP A 691 18.68 -15.40 -19.29
CA ASP A 691 20.04 -15.10 -19.77
C ASP A 691 21.06 -16.02 -19.10
N LEU A 692 20.91 -16.26 -17.79
CA LEU A 692 21.76 -17.22 -17.06
C LEU A 692 21.66 -18.62 -17.67
N LEU A 693 20.45 -19.13 -17.91
CA LEU A 693 20.25 -20.45 -18.50
C LEU A 693 20.89 -20.59 -19.89
N LYS A 694 20.87 -19.50 -20.70
CA LYS A 694 21.53 -19.45 -22.01
C LYS A 694 23.06 -19.38 -21.90
N GLU A 695 23.57 -18.58 -20.98
CA GLU A 695 25.01 -18.40 -20.75
C GLU A 695 25.69 -19.71 -20.36
N TYR A 696 25.11 -20.44 -19.41
CA TYR A 696 25.62 -21.75 -19.03
C TYR A 696 25.22 -22.86 -20.01
N GLN A 697 24.45 -22.53 -21.06
CA GLN A 697 23.96 -23.45 -22.09
C GLN A 697 23.32 -24.71 -21.46
N ILE A 698 22.39 -24.50 -20.53
CA ILE A 698 21.73 -25.60 -19.82
C ILE A 698 20.91 -26.44 -20.80
N ASP A 699 21.11 -27.76 -20.77
CA ASP A 699 20.43 -28.69 -21.67
C ASP A 699 19.14 -29.27 -21.07
N LEU A 700 19.13 -29.51 -19.75
CA LEU A 700 18.03 -30.16 -19.03
C LEU A 700 17.85 -29.53 -17.65
N ILE A 701 16.61 -29.30 -17.22
CA ILE A 701 16.31 -28.83 -15.86
C ILE A 701 15.60 -29.94 -15.07
N CYS A 702 16.13 -30.27 -13.89
CA CYS A 702 15.51 -31.22 -12.96
C CYS A 702 14.67 -30.49 -11.92
N ILE A 703 13.37 -30.84 -11.84
CA ILE A 703 12.44 -30.33 -10.82
C ILE A 703 11.88 -31.53 -10.06
N LEU A 704 12.56 -31.88 -8.97
CA LEU A 704 12.35 -33.15 -8.24
C LEU A 704 11.85 -32.91 -6.80
N PRO A 705 10.71 -32.20 -6.62
CA PRO A 705 10.20 -31.92 -5.28
C PRO A 705 9.71 -33.21 -4.65
N LYS A 706 10.02 -33.42 -3.36
CA LYS A 706 9.48 -34.57 -2.63
C LYS A 706 7.98 -34.40 -2.32
N TRP A 707 7.44 -33.19 -2.50
CA TRP A 707 6.08 -32.79 -2.09
C TRP A 707 5.26 -32.34 -3.28
N ALA A 708 3.93 -32.44 -3.13
CA ALA A 708 3.02 -32.00 -4.17
C ALA A 708 2.95 -30.47 -4.25
N GLU A 709 3.80 -29.88 -5.09
CA GLU A 709 3.70 -28.45 -5.41
C GLU A 709 2.31 -28.10 -5.94
N THR A 710 1.81 -26.92 -5.61
CA THR A 710 0.51 -26.43 -6.06
C THR A 710 0.57 -25.77 -7.44
N PHE A 711 1.69 -25.16 -7.81
CA PHE A 711 1.91 -24.56 -9.13
C PHE A 711 3.28 -24.89 -9.73
N CYS A 712 4.37 -24.51 -9.06
CA CYS A 712 5.77 -24.54 -9.54
C CYS A 712 6.09 -23.43 -10.57
N TYR A 713 6.66 -22.31 -10.10
CA TYR A 713 7.12 -21.20 -10.96
C TYR A 713 8.35 -21.57 -11.79
N THR A 714 9.26 -22.36 -11.22
CA THR A 714 10.51 -22.79 -11.87
C THR A 714 10.26 -23.65 -13.10
N LEU A 715 9.14 -24.40 -13.11
CA LEU A 715 8.67 -25.08 -14.32
C LEU A 715 8.29 -24.09 -15.43
N SER A 716 7.57 -23.01 -15.09
CA SER A 716 7.22 -21.98 -16.07
C SER A 716 8.48 -21.29 -16.61
N GLU A 717 9.45 -20.99 -15.75
CA GLU A 717 10.74 -20.38 -16.13
C GLU A 717 11.56 -21.27 -17.07
N ALA A 718 11.61 -22.59 -16.81
CA ALA A 718 12.27 -23.56 -17.68
C ALA A 718 11.63 -23.62 -19.07
N VAL A 719 10.29 -23.70 -19.11
CA VAL A 719 9.54 -23.82 -20.37
C VAL A 719 9.61 -22.54 -21.19
N LEU A 720 9.50 -21.37 -20.56
CA LEU A 720 9.63 -20.06 -21.25
C LEU A 720 11.02 -19.84 -21.87
N ASN A 721 12.04 -20.56 -21.39
CA ASN A 721 13.39 -20.54 -21.95
C ASN A 721 13.68 -21.71 -22.89
N SER A 722 12.66 -22.48 -23.26
CA SER A 722 12.75 -23.61 -24.18
C SER A 722 13.79 -24.66 -23.74
N ILE A 723 13.84 -24.97 -22.44
CA ILE A 723 14.69 -26.04 -21.88
C ILE A 723 13.81 -27.18 -21.35
N PRO A 724 13.93 -28.41 -21.89
CA PRO A 724 13.17 -29.56 -21.40
C PRO A 724 13.41 -29.84 -19.92
N VAL A 725 12.39 -30.39 -19.25
CA VAL A 725 12.46 -30.71 -17.82
C VAL A 725 12.38 -32.20 -17.53
N LEU A 726 13.01 -32.65 -16.45
CA LEU A 726 12.81 -33.97 -15.84
C LEU A 726 12.22 -33.78 -14.46
N VAL A 727 11.02 -34.32 -14.23
CA VAL A 727 10.23 -34.02 -13.02
C VAL A 727 9.67 -35.25 -12.35
N PHE A 728 9.45 -35.17 -11.03
CA PHE A 728 8.62 -36.15 -10.34
C PHE A 728 7.15 -35.97 -10.66
N ASP A 729 6.43 -37.08 -10.84
CA ASP A 729 4.99 -37.14 -11.02
C ASP A 729 4.26 -36.93 -9.70
N ILE A 730 4.34 -35.70 -9.18
CA ILE A 730 3.75 -35.32 -7.91
C ILE A 730 3.20 -33.90 -7.97
N GLY A 731 2.00 -33.71 -7.41
CA GLY A 731 1.34 -32.41 -7.37
C GLY A 731 1.11 -31.82 -8.77
N ALA A 732 1.34 -30.52 -8.90
CA ALA A 732 1.13 -29.79 -10.15
C ALA A 732 2.21 -30.05 -11.20
N VAL A 733 3.41 -30.47 -10.81
CA VAL A 733 4.57 -30.53 -11.72
C VAL A 733 4.39 -31.60 -12.79
N GLY A 734 4.10 -32.84 -12.36
CA GLY A 734 3.93 -34.00 -13.25
C GLY A 734 2.86 -33.78 -14.33
N PRO A 735 1.59 -33.54 -13.96
CA PRO A 735 0.51 -33.30 -14.92
C PRO A 735 0.76 -32.12 -15.85
N ARG A 736 1.41 -31.04 -15.37
CA ARG A 736 1.77 -29.90 -16.24
C ARG A 736 2.78 -30.30 -17.31
N VAL A 737 3.81 -31.07 -16.96
CA VAL A 737 4.81 -31.57 -17.93
C VAL A 737 4.20 -32.58 -18.90
N GLN A 738 3.39 -33.52 -18.41
CA GLN A 738 2.71 -34.51 -19.24
C GLN A 738 1.76 -33.85 -20.24
N ASN A 739 0.93 -32.90 -19.80
CA ASN A 739 0.01 -32.17 -20.66
C ASN A 739 0.72 -31.25 -21.67
N ALA A 740 1.86 -30.67 -21.28
CA ALA A 740 2.67 -29.85 -22.17
C ALA A 740 3.40 -30.68 -23.23
N GLY A 741 3.67 -31.96 -22.95
CA GLY A 741 4.56 -32.79 -23.77
C GLY A 741 6.02 -32.35 -23.75
N TYR A 742 6.39 -31.47 -22.80
CA TYR A 742 7.66 -30.75 -22.77
C TYR A 742 8.55 -31.24 -21.62
N GLY A 743 9.18 -32.41 -21.83
CA GLY A 743 10.03 -33.07 -20.85
C GLY A 743 9.60 -34.49 -20.50
N TRP A 744 10.06 -34.96 -19.33
CA TRP A 744 9.84 -36.30 -18.79
C TRP A 744 9.29 -36.23 -17.37
N SER A 745 8.33 -37.12 -17.09
CA SER A 745 7.71 -37.27 -15.77
C SER A 745 7.97 -38.70 -15.30
N ILE A 746 8.51 -38.84 -14.08
CA ILE A 746 8.91 -40.11 -13.48
C ILE A 746 8.25 -40.30 -12.10
N PRO A 747 8.05 -41.54 -11.61
CA PRO A 747 7.52 -41.78 -10.27
C PRO A 747 8.31 -41.05 -9.18
N ALA A 748 7.61 -40.50 -8.17
CA ALA A 748 8.22 -39.68 -7.13
C ALA A 748 9.13 -40.46 -6.15
N ASP A 749 9.10 -41.79 -6.20
CA ASP A 749 9.93 -42.71 -5.43
C ASP A 749 11.12 -43.27 -6.23
N THR A 750 11.33 -42.80 -7.47
CA THR A 750 12.50 -43.16 -8.29
C THR A 750 13.79 -42.71 -7.58
N ASP A 751 14.77 -43.61 -7.48
CA ASP A 751 16.03 -43.32 -6.81
C ASP A 751 17.04 -42.56 -7.70
N ALA A 752 18.04 -41.95 -7.07
CA ALA A 752 19.04 -41.15 -7.79
C ALA A 752 19.81 -41.93 -8.87
N PRO A 753 20.25 -43.19 -8.67
CA PRO A 753 20.86 -44.01 -9.72
C PRO A 753 19.98 -44.15 -10.97
N GLN A 754 18.70 -44.48 -10.81
CA GLN A 754 17.75 -44.62 -11.93
C GLN A 754 17.54 -43.29 -12.67
N ILE A 755 17.48 -42.18 -11.93
CA ILE A 755 17.35 -40.84 -12.53
C ILE A 755 18.59 -40.50 -13.36
N VAL A 756 19.79 -40.78 -12.84
CA VAL A 756 21.05 -40.53 -13.56
C VAL A 756 21.19 -41.41 -14.80
N GLU A 757 20.73 -42.68 -14.73
CA GLU A 757 20.66 -43.56 -15.90
C GLU A 757 19.76 -42.99 -16.99
N LEU A 758 18.57 -42.49 -16.62
CA LEU A 758 17.66 -41.83 -17.56
C LEU A 758 18.27 -40.57 -18.18
N ILE A 759 18.97 -39.75 -17.40
CA ILE A 759 19.70 -38.58 -17.93
C ILE A 759 20.77 -39.03 -18.93
N GLY A 760 21.48 -40.13 -18.63
CA GLY A 760 22.43 -40.75 -19.56
C GLY A 760 21.78 -41.18 -20.87
N MET A 761 20.57 -41.77 -20.82
CA MET A 761 19.80 -42.12 -22.01
C MET A 761 19.38 -40.89 -22.82
N ILE A 762 18.91 -39.82 -22.16
CA ILE A 762 18.53 -38.56 -22.81
C ILE A 762 19.73 -37.93 -23.51
N LYS A 763 20.87 -37.84 -22.80
CA LYS A 763 22.14 -37.34 -23.33
C LYS A 763 22.59 -38.11 -24.57
N ASN A 764 22.49 -39.44 -24.55
CA ASN A 764 22.99 -40.30 -25.62
C ASN A 764 21.99 -40.49 -26.77
N ASN A 765 20.78 -39.92 -26.69
CA ASN A 765 19.75 -40.06 -27.71
C ASN A 765 19.18 -38.68 -28.14
N PRO A 766 19.85 -38.01 -29.11
CA PRO A 766 19.44 -36.68 -29.58
C PRO A 766 18.01 -36.64 -30.13
N ASP A 767 17.53 -37.71 -30.76
CA ASP A 767 16.16 -37.77 -31.30
C ASP A 767 15.12 -37.74 -30.17
N LEU A 768 15.35 -38.50 -29.10
CA LEU A 768 14.51 -38.49 -27.90
C LEU A 768 14.44 -37.10 -27.25
N TYR A 769 15.58 -36.40 -27.19
CA TYR A 769 15.65 -35.03 -26.67
C TYR A 769 14.93 -34.03 -27.59
N GLN A 770 15.17 -34.10 -28.89
CA GLN A 770 14.57 -33.21 -29.88
C GLN A 770 13.07 -33.41 -30.03
N GLU A 771 12.55 -34.63 -29.85
CA GLU A 771 11.11 -34.89 -29.79
C GLU A 771 10.43 -34.08 -28.69
N LYS A 772 11.00 -34.09 -27.48
CA LYS A 772 10.48 -33.31 -26.35
C LYS A 772 10.67 -31.81 -26.51
N LYS A 773 11.73 -31.38 -27.19
CA LYS A 773 12.00 -29.96 -27.48
C LYS A 773 11.13 -29.39 -28.61
N LYS A 774 10.77 -30.19 -29.62
CA LYS A 774 9.92 -29.79 -30.76
C LYS A 774 8.42 -29.71 -30.42
N ASN A 775 7.99 -30.37 -29.33
CA ASN A 775 6.60 -30.29 -28.84
C ASN A 775 6.24 -28.93 -28.21
N ASP A 776 7.07 -27.89 -28.37
CA ASP A 776 6.63 -26.51 -28.22
C ASP A 776 5.63 -26.15 -29.33
N ASN A 777 4.43 -26.74 -29.28
CA ASN A 777 3.31 -26.54 -30.20
C ASN A 777 2.73 -25.12 -30.14
N GLY A 778 3.51 -24.12 -29.69
CA GLY A 778 3.01 -22.78 -29.41
C GLY A 778 1.96 -22.75 -28.29
N ILE A 779 1.64 -23.87 -27.63
CA ILE A 779 0.58 -23.90 -26.60
C ILE A 779 1.06 -23.21 -25.32
N PHE A 780 2.32 -23.37 -24.91
CA PHE A 780 2.89 -22.60 -23.80
C PHE A 780 3.17 -21.15 -24.25
N CYS A 781 3.88 -20.96 -25.36
CA CYS A 781 4.15 -19.60 -25.87
C CYS A 781 2.88 -18.77 -26.16
N GLU A 782 1.82 -19.28 -26.80
CA GLU A 782 0.58 -18.51 -27.02
C GLU A 782 -0.28 -18.35 -25.75
N LYS A 783 -0.30 -19.35 -24.86
CA LYS A 783 -1.04 -19.27 -23.59
C LYS A 783 -0.37 -18.33 -22.59
N TYR A 784 0.93 -18.08 -22.71
CA TYR A 784 1.69 -17.10 -21.89
C TYR A 784 2.02 -15.80 -22.63
N ALA A 785 2.02 -15.74 -23.97
CA ALA A 785 2.19 -14.50 -24.75
C ALA A 785 0.90 -13.68 -24.88
N LYS A 786 -0.29 -14.29 -24.68
CA LYS A 786 -1.57 -13.57 -24.54
C LYS A 786 -1.78 -12.98 -23.13
N ASN A 787 -0.74 -12.92 -22.28
CA ASN A 787 -0.84 -12.59 -20.86
C ASN A 787 -1.23 -11.14 -20.54
N ASP A 788 -1.37 -10.27 -21.53
CA ASP A 788 -1.92 -8.92 -21.36
C ASP A 788 -3.41 -8.91 -20.89
N ARG A 789 -4.06 -10.07 -20.73
CA ARG A 789 -5.49 -10.17 -20.38
C ARG A 789 -5.87 -11.12 -19.24
N ARG A 790 -4.93 -11.78 -18.56
CA ARG A 790 -5.28 -12.74 -17.47
C ARG A 790 -5.35 -12.15 -16.08
N VAL A 791 -4.69 -11.02 -15.83
CA VAL A 791 -4.91 -10.25 -14.60
C VAL A 791 -6.39 -9.84 -14.49
N GLN A 792 -7.06 -9.63 -15.64
CA GLN A 792 -8.51 -9.38 -15.73
C GLN A 792 -9.41 -10.61 -15.50
N CYS A 793 -8.89 -11.85 -15.55
CA CYS A 793 -9.72 -13.06 -15.41
C CYS A 793 -9.99 -13.46 -13.94
N ILE A 794 -9.41 -12.75 -12.98
CA ILE A 794 -9.53 -13.06 -11.54
C ILE A 794 -10.69 -12.31 -10.87
N ILE A 795 -11.20 -11.23 -11.49
CA ILE A 795 -12.26 -10.37 -10.94
C ILE A 795 -13.60 -10.62 -11.61
#